data_AF-A0A369MTE1-F1
#
_entry.id   AF-A0A369MTE1-F1
#
_cell.length_a   1.000
_cell.length_b   1.000
_cell.length_c   1.000
_cell.angle_alpha   90.00
_cell.angle_beta   90.00
_cell.angle_gamma   90.00
#
_symmetry.space_group_name_H-M   'P 1'
#
loop_
_entity.id
_entity.type
_entity.pdbx_description
1 polymer ?
#
loop_
_entity_poly.entity_id
_entity_poly.type
_entity_poly.pdbx_seq_one_letter_code
_entity_poly.pdbx_strand_id
1 'polypeptide(L)'
;MPQRGGRGRGRGGIRLLLASRLRRAAFDRRWSPGIRGNAQRLVFPRLRFVFGDRELCVQGGTRHDVRMARARPKQRLSRRNIVKQLFLMVDDGSVRLVDVPAPSPKPGYVIVETLWSVVSAGTERTLASFGSKNLVSKALERPDQVKKVLEKLSTDGLVTTMEAAFNKLGEPMPMGYSAVGRVVSCGKGVTDVFPGDLVAMAGQAYHAEANRVNRNLVAKLPEGFADPRQAAFCALGGIALQGIHQANVQPGETVAVVGMGLIGHVCARILDAYGCDVIGYDVSDKTMEGTRLKSFISSLDDNAAELTMGQTQGRGVDKVIISAATDSNAPMDLAAAIARDRATICMIGVTKMDIDRRPYYQKELTFTIARSYGAGRYDVSYEEKGVDYPIGYVRFTEGRNIEEFVRLLHTGRLDLSDLVTHEIPFDDAEVAYEMITTNKTKERYIGILLKYPEREGKLAATVGLPKPAKKAAEGSIGVGLVGGGSFARGTIVPGMKGDGRYAFKALATTGGASTGQTAANAEFSYVTSDYSRLLEDPEIDLVVVSTGHSSHARITVEALEAGKSVYCEKPLCLTLDELEAVEDAYRKSDAHLFCGMNRRHAPCIAQVKEELHTDEAPAVYDYIVNAGEIPADHWTQDAEVGGGRIIGEACHMVDVIQSLDGSAIDSLEMTFADSPAHPCKDNALVTMRMASGAIASIVYTSAGSKKYPKEQLRVFGAGNVYEMNNYVSLTRYSNARKSSPKLRQDKGFASEYDFMFKVLIGEIENKAIEDAFEGHRMLLEALNG
;
A
#
# COMPACT_ATOMS: atom_id res chain seq x y z
N MET A 1 -30.53 32.54 -49.59
CA MET A 1 -30.26 32.90 -51.00
C MET A 1 -28.86 33.50 -51.11
N PRO A 2 -28.11 33.28 -52.21
CA PRO A 2 -27.00 32.31 -52.17
C PRO A 2 -25.70 32.72 -52.93
N GLN A 3 -24.75 31.77 -53.00
CA GLN A 3 -23.81 31.41 -54.10
C GLN A 3 -22.30 31.56 -53.80
N ARG A 4 -21.52 30.45 -53.66
CA ARG A 4 -20.85 29.54 -54.66
C ARG A 4 -19.44 30.07 -55.03
N GLY A 5 -18.37 29.29 -55.24
CA GLY A 5 -18.05 27.84 -55.32
C GLY A 5 -16.51 27.70 -55.37
N GLY A 6 -15.82 26.55 -55.57
CA GLY A 6 -16.17 25.14 -55.72
C GLY A 6 -14.91 24.28 -55.99
N ARG A 7 -15.14 22.96 -56.03
CA ARG A 7 -14.41 21.83 -56.68
C ARG A 7 -13.12 21.25 -56.06
N GLY A 8 -13.13 19.90 -55.88
CA GLY A 8 -11.94 19.06 -56.16
C GLY A 8 -11.73 17.73 -55.42
N ARG A 9 -12.49 16.67 -55.79
CA ARG A 9 -12.15 15.21 -55.90
C ARG A 9 -11.35 14.43 -54.82
N GLY A 10 -11.88 13.25 -54.47
CA GLY A 10 -11.08 12.04 -54.16
C GLY A 10 -11.58 11.15 -53.01
N ARG A 11 -12.61 10.31 -53.24
CA ARG A 11 -13.00 9.22 -52.31
C ARG A 11 -12.62 7.87 -52.92
N GLY A 12 -11.69 7.15 -52.28
CA GLY A 12 -11.47 5.72 -52.45
C GLY A 12 -11.91 5.00 -51.18
N GLY A 13 -13.04 4.30 -51.23
CA GLY A 13 -13.52 3.43 -50.16
C GLY A 13 -13.37 1.97 -50.58
N ILE A 14 -12.65 1.18 -49.78
CA ILE A 14 -12.56 -0.28 -49.93
C ILE A 14 -13.65 -0.90 -49.06
N ARG A 15 -14.66 -1.47 -49.71
CA ARG A 15 -15.59 -2.48 -49.18
C ARG A 15 -15.07 -3.84 -49.65
N LEU A 16 -14.88 -4.80 -48.74
CA LEU A 16 -14.74 -6.21 -49.11
C LEU A 16 -16.01 -6.97 -48.67
N LEU A 17 -16.57 -7.69 -49.64
CA LEU A 17 -17.67 -8.63 -49.56
C LEU A 17 -17.12 -10.07 -49.64
N LEU A 18 -17.96 -11.02 -49.23
CA LEU A 18 -18.02 -12.49 -49.47
C LEU A 18 -17.79 -13.34 -48.22
N ALA A 19 -18.48 -14.47 -47.98
CA ALA A 19 -19.74 -15.03 -48.48
C ALA A 19 -20.03 -16.30 -47.65
N SER A 20 -21.31 -16.47 -47.30
CA SER A 20 -22.10 -17.71 -47.13
C SER A 20 -21.43 -19.10 -47.05
N ARG A 21 -21.87 -19.91 -46.08
CA ARG A 21 -22.41 -21.27 -46.30
C ARG A 21 -23.25 -21.76 -45.11
N LEU A 22 -24.56 -21.86 -45.33
CA LEU A 22 -25.55 -22.63 -44.55
C LEU A 22 -26.36 -23.47 -45.55
N ARG A 23 -26.54 -24.76 -45.26
CA ARG A 23 -27.69 -25.61 -45.62
C ARG A 23 -27.82 -26.64 -44.47
N ARG A 24 -28.91 -26.64 -43.69
CA ARG A 24 -30.24 -27.28 -43.93
C ARG A 24 -30.13 -28.80 -44.08
N ALA A 25 -30.98 -29.66 -43.54
CA ALA A 25 -32.17 -29.58 -42.68
C ALA A 25 -32.63 -31.04 -42.43
N ALA A 26 -33.34 -31.35 -41.34
CA ALA A 26 -34.54 -32.18 -41.37
C ALA A 26 -35.25 -32.20 -40.00
N PHE A 27 -36.55 -32.02 -40.08
CA PHE A 27 -37.61 -32.14 -39.07
C PHE A 27 -37.68 -33.57 -38.48
N ASP A 28 -38.07 -33.72 -37.21
CA ASP A 28 -39.49 -33.96 -36.90
C ASP A 28 -39.85 -33.76 -35.42
N ARG A 29 -41.08 -33.30 -35.17
CA ARG A 29 -41.70 -33.07 -33.86
C ARG A 29 -42.54 -34.28 -33.48
N ARG A 30 -42.65 -34.61 -32.18
CA ARG A 30 -43.97 -34.70 -31.49
C ARG A 30 -43.86 -34.89 -29.98
N TRP A 31 -44.88 -34.32 -29.34
CA TRP A 31 -45.28 -34.15 -27.94
C TRP A 31 -45.22 -35.35 -26.96
N SER A 32 -45.05 -34.97 -25.68
CA SER A 32 -45.32 -35.64 -24.37
C SER A 32 -46.76 -36.22 -24.25
N PRO A 33 -47.20 -36.96 -23.19
CA PRO A 33 -46.77 -36.93 -21.76
C PRO A 33 -46.82 -38.25 -20.93
N GLY A 34 -46.26 -38.22 -19.70
CA GLY A 34 -46.91 -38.90 -18.56
C GLY A 34 -46.08 -39.82 -17.63
N ILE A 35 -46.00 -39.39 -16.36
CA ILE A 35 -46.31 -40.17 -15.14
C ILE A 35 -45.27 -41.15 -14.52
N ARG A 36 -44.96 -40.86 -13.24
CA ARG A 36 -44.56 -41.70 -12.08
C ARG A 36 -43.13 -42.29 -12.00
N GLY A 37 -42.46 -41.95 -10.89
CA GLY A 37 -42.26 -42.95 -9.83
C GLY A 37 -40.81 -43.26 -9.40
N ASN A 38 -40.57 -42.97 -8.12
CA ASN A 38 -39.69 -43.65 -7.16
C ASN A 38 -38.15 -43.50 -7.20
N ALA A 39 -37.69 -43.05 -6.03
CA ALA A 39 -36.36 -43.22 -5.47
C ALA A 39 -35.98 -44.70 -5.34
N GLN A 40 -34.69 -45.01 -5.49
CA GLN A 40 -34.03 -46.02 -4.65
C GLN A 40 -32.51 -45.88 -4.63
N ARG A 41 -31.99 -46.16 -3.43
CA ARG A 41 -30.60 -46.23 -2.98
C ARG A 41 -29.76 -47.17 -3.84
N LEU A 42 -28.49 -46.83 -4.03
CA LEU A 42 -27.42 -47.81 -4.29
C LEU A 42 -26.26 -47.57 -3.31
N VAL A 43 -25.93 -48.66 -2.62
CA VAL A 43 -24.97 -48.82 -1.53
C VAL A 43 -23.84 -49.70 -2.06
N PHE A 44 -22.60 -49.17 -2.01
CA PHE A 44 -21.29 -49.80 -1.73
C PHE A 44 -20.82 -51.05 -2.56
N PRO A 45 -19.49 -51.25 -2.79
CA PRO A 45 -18.50 -51.39 -1.72
C PRO A 45 -17.10 -50.78 -1.92
N ARG A 46 -16.45 -50.63 -0.76
CA ARG A 46 -15.04 -50.33 -0.51
C ARG A 46 -14.17 -51.57 -0.75
N LEU A 47 -13.01 -51.38 -1.36
CA LEU A 47 -11.86 -52.27 -1.22
C LEU A 47 -10.87 -51.62 -0.24
N ARG A 48 -10.48 -52.39 0.79
CA ARG A 48 -9.39 -52.10 1.73
C ARG A 48 -8.20 -52.97 1.38
N PHE A 49 -7.00 -52.41 1.44
CA PHE A 49 -5.79 -53.14 1.79
C PHE A 49 -5.32 -52.66 3.17
N VAL A 50 -4.85 -53.60 4.00
CA VAL A 50 -4.32 -53.40 5.35
C VAL A 50 -2.88 -53.92 5.36
N PHE A 51 -2.01 -53.24 6.09
CA PHE A 51 -0.78 -53.81 6.65
C PHE A 51 -0.82 -53.66 8.18
N GLY A 52 -0.38 -54.71 8.89
CA GLY A 52 -0.47 -54.96 10.34
C GLY A 52 0.29 -53.95 11.22
N ASP A 53 0.42 -54.12 12.54
CA ASP A 53 0.12 -55.22 13.45
C ASP A 53 -0.46 -54.63 14.75
N ARG A 54 -1.44 -55.31 15.35
CA ARG A 54 -1.57 -55.57 16.81
C ARG A 54 -2.97 -56.10 17.14
N GLU A 55 -2.96 -57.26 17.80
CA GLU A 55 -4.10 -57.97 18.35
C GLU A 55 -4.83 -57.16 19.43
N LEU A 56 -6.16 -57.34 19.47
CA LEU A 56 -7.06 -56.77 20.47
C LEU A 56 -7.78 -57.94 21.13
N CYS A 57 -7.47 -58.20 22.40
CA CYS A 57 -8.21 -59.12 23.25
C CYS A 57 -9.45 -58.41 23.79
N VAL A 58 -10.63 -59.02 23.62
CA VAL A 58 -11.92 -58.52 24.13
C VAL A 58 -12.43 -59.50 25.18
N GLN A 59 -12.71 -59.01 26.39
CA GLN A 59 -13.67 -59.63 27.30
C GLN A 59 -14.72 -58.62 27.75
N GLY A 60 -15.97 -59.09 27.73
CA GLY A 60 -17.19 -58.28 27.78
C GLY A 60 -17.65 -57.82 29.16
N GLY A 61 -18.70 -57.00 29.13
CA GLY A 61 -19.44 -56.56 30.31
C GLY A 61 -20.48 -55.50 29.93
N THR A 62 -21.68 -55.62 30.47
CA THR A 62 -22.96 -55.06 30.05
C THR A 62 -23.22 -53.59 30.44
N ARG A 63 -24.16 -52.96 29.71
CA ARG A 63 -24.65 -51.56 29.75
C ARG A 63 -24.98 -51.00 31.14
N HIS A 64 -24.49 -49.79 31.46
CA HIS A 64 -25.26 -48.60 31.89
C HIS A 64 -24.31 -47.37 32.03
N ASP A 65 -24.85 -46.15 31.84
CA ASP A 65 -24.24 -44.81 31.93
C ASP A 65 -23.27 -44.34 30.82
N VAL A 66 -23.80 -43.62 29.82
CA VAL A 66 -23.00 -42.74 28.96
C VAL A 66 -22.79 -41.40 29.67
N ARG A 67 -21.80 -41.35 30.56
CA ARG A 67 -21.06 -40.12 30.86
C ARG A 67 -20.04 -39.92 29.74
N MET A 68 -20.20 -38.87 28.93
CA MET A 68 -19.18 -38.43 27.97
C MET A 68 -17.91 -38.05 28.74
N ALA A 69 -16.94 -38.97 28.79
CA ALA A 69 -15.61 -38.70 29.29
C ALA A 69 -14.93 -37.67 28.38
N ARG A 70 -14.54 -36.54 28.97
CA ARG A 70 -13.73 -35.51 28.32
C ARG A 70 -12.47 -36.16 27.75
N ALA A 71 -12.34 -36.15 26.43
CA ALA A 71 -11.08 -36.42 25.77
C ALA A 71 -10.05 -35.41 26.30
N ARG A 72 -8.95 -35.92 26.87
CA ARG A 72 -7.79 -35.08 27.23
C ARG A 72 -7.34 -34.37 25.95
N PRO A 73 -7.22 -33.03 25.94
CA PRO A 73 -6.75 -32.35 24.75
C PRO A 73 -5.30 -32.79 24.51
N LYS A 74 -5.05 -33.39 23.34
CA LYS A 74 -3.69 -33.45 22.79
C LYS A 74 -3.17 -32.01 22.80
N GLN A 75 -2.11 -31.75 23.55
CA GLN A 75 -1.39 -30.48 23.49
C GLN A 75 -0.96 -30.24 22.04
N ARG A 76 -1.75 -29.42 21.32
CA ARG A 76 -1.31 -28.73 20.12
C ARG A 76 -0.19 -27.80 20.58
N LEU A 77 1.03 -28.04 20.11
CA LEU A 77 2.10 -27.06 20.14
C LEU A 77 1.56 -25.70 19.67
N SER A 78 1.92 -24.68 20.42
CA SER A 78 1.25 -23.38 20.58
C SER A 78 1.02 -22.60 19.29
N ARG A 79 -0.26 -22.43 18.90
CA ARG A 79 -0.73 -21.29 18.08
C ARG A 79 -0.77 -19.97 18.88
N ARG A 80 0.10 -19.80 19.87
CA ARG A 80 0.06 -18.66 20.79
C ARG A 80 1.19 -17.73 20.39
N ASN A 81 0.89 -16.44 20.23
CA ASN A 81 1.81 -15.30 20.07
C ASN A 81 1.90 -14.66 18.67
N ILE A 82 0.78 -14.44 17.97
CA ILE A 82 0.76 -13.73 16.67
C ILE A 82 -0.39 -12.72 16.64
N VAL A 83 -0.14 -11.53 16.08
CA VAL A 83 -1.16 -10.51 15.78
C VAL A 83 -1.89 -10.93 14.52
N LYS A 84 -3.21 -11.03 14.57
CA LYS A 84 -4.04 -11.18 13.38
C LYS A 84 -4.39 -9.82 12.80
N GLN A 85 -4.32 -9.70 11.48
CA GLN A 85 -4.74 -8.52 10.73
C GLN A 85 -5.60 -8.93 9.53
N LEU A 86 -6.63 -8.14 9.26
CA LEU A 86 -7.55 -8.37 8.15
C LEU A 86 -7.05 -7.69 6.87
N PHE A 87 -7.02 -8.45 5.77
CA PHE A 87 -6.66 -7.95 4.45
C PHE A 87 -7.75 -8.27 3.43
N LEU A 88 -7.93 -7.37 2.47
CA LEU A 88 -8.60 -7.64 1.21
C LEU A 88 -7.56 -8.17 0.21
N MET A 89 -7.73 -9.41 -0.19
CA MET A 89 -6.94 -10.08 -1.21
C MET A 89 -7.40 -9.58 -2.57
N VAL A 90 -6.54 -8.86 -3.30
CA VAL A 90 -6.94 -8.21 -4.56
C VAL A 90 -6.91 -9.17 -5.74
N ASP A 91 -6.28 -10.33 -5.62
CA ASP A 91 -6.29 -11.39 -6.63
C ASP A 91 -7.68 -12.03 -6.79
N ASP A 92 -8.36 -12.34 -5.68
CA ASP A 92 -9.65 -13.04 -5.68
C ASP A 92 -10.81 -12.27 -5.03
N GLY A 93 -10.55 -11.09 -4.47
CA GLY A 93 -11.53 -10.24 -3.79
C GLY A 93 -11.97 -10.75 -2.41
N SER A 94 -11.34 -11.81 -1.90
CA SER A 94 -11.66 -12.35 -0.58
C SER A 94 -11.09 -11.49 0.54
N VAL A 95 -11.77 -11.50 1.69
CA VAL A 95 -11.27 -10.86 2.90
C VAL A 95 -10.73 -11.96 3.82
N ARG A 96 -9.46 -11.86 4.21
CA ARG A 96 -8.75 -12.91 4.96
C ARG A 96 -8.02 -12.36 6.17
N LEU A 97 -8.07 -13.12 7.27
CA LEU A 97 -7.19 -12.91 8.41
C LEU A 97 -5.80 -13.46 8.10
N VAL A 98 -4.80 -12.61 8.29
CA VAL A 98 -3.39 -12.93 8.09
C VAL A 98 -2.65 -12.72 9.41
N ASP A 99 -1.84 -13.70 9.75
CA ASP A 99 -0.93 -13.68 10.89
C ASP A 99 0.27 -12.76 10.58
N VAL A 100 0.49 -11.74 11.41
CA VAL A 100 1.57 -10.73 11.31
C VAL A 100 2.27 -10.55 12.67
N PRO A 101 3.56 -10.17 12.71
CA PRO A 101 4.25 -9.87 13.97
C PRO A 101 3.73 -8.56 14.56
N ALA A 102 3.81 -8.44 15.89
CA ALA A 102 3.42 -7.21 16.57
C ALA A 102 4.29 -6.03 16.10
N PRO A 103 3.70 -4.86 15.82
CA PRO A 103 4.46 -3.71 15.35
C PRO A 103 5.44 -3.20 16.42
N SER A 104 6.60 -2.72 15.98
CA SER A 104 7.62 -2.15 16.88
C SER A 104 7.39 -0.65 17.13
N PRO A 105 7.65 -0.15 18.35
CA PRO A 105 7.53 1.28 18.67
C PRO A 105 8.39 2.15 17.74
N LYS A 106 7.85 3.29 17.31
CA LYS A 106 8.53 4.30 16.50
C LYS A 106 8.44 5.66 17.22
N PRO A 107 9.46 6.54 17.18
CA PRO A 107 9.37 7.88 17.76
C PRO A 107 8.11 8.63 17.25
N GLY A 108 7.35 9.25 18.17
CA GLY A 108 6.08 9.91 17.86
C GLY A 108 4.87 8.98 17.66
N TYR A 109 5.03 7.67 17.84
CA TYR A 109 3.94 6.68 17.70
C TYR A 109 3.69 5.93 19.00
N VAL A 110 2.49 5.37 19.11
CA VAL A 110 2.08 4.45 20.16
C VAL A 110 1.73 3.08 19.59
N ILE A 111 1.96 2.03 20.38
CA ILE A 111 1.43 0.70 20.10
C ILE A 111 0.14 0.54 20.89
N VAL A 112 -0.94 0.28 20.18
CA VAL A 112 -2.28 0.14 20.75
C VAL A 112 -2.77 -1.29 20.53
N GLU A 113 -3.08 -1.99 21.61
CA GLU A 113 -3.83 -3.24 21.55
C GLU A 113 -5.30 -2.93 21.26
N THR A 114 -5.80 -3.39 20.13
CA THR A 114 -7.18 -3.13 19.70
C THR A 114 -8.16 -3.92 20.57
N LEU A 115 -9.20 -3.23 21.07
CA LEU A 115 -10.30 -3.85 21.82
C LEU A 115 -11.54 -3.98 20.93
N TRP A 116 -11.88 -2.91 20.20
CA TRP A 116 -12.92 -2.90 19.18
C TRP A 116 -12.51 -2.06 17.97
N SER A 117 -12.95 -2.48 16.79
CA SER A 117 -12.84 -1.67 15.56
C SER A 117 -14.16 -1.68 14.81
N VAL A 118 -14.49 -0.60 14.12
CA VAL A 118 -15.76 -0.48 13.40
C VAL A 118 -15.61 -0.84 11.92
N VAL A 119 -16.50 -1.70 11.43
CA VAL A 119 -16.66 -2.00 10.00
C VAL A 119 -17.67 -1.01 9.42
N SER A 120 -17.20 -0.12 8.55
CA SER A 120 -18.03 0.89 7.91
C SER A 120 -18.45 0.46 6.51
N ALA A 121 -19.70 0.02 6.39
CA ALA A 121 -20.27 -0.52 5.16
C ALA A 121 -20.13 0.39 3.93
N GLY A 122 -20.05 1.72 4.06
CA GLY A 122 -19.80 2.62 2.92
C GLY A 122 -18.41 2.41 2.31
N THR A 123 -17.38 2.88 3.01
CA THR A 123 -15.96 2.81 2.60
C THR A 123 -15.50 1.39 2.30
N GLU A 124 -15.84 0.43 3.17
CA GLU A 124 -15.32 -0.93 3.08
C GLU A 124 -16.01 -1.77 2.00
N ARG A 125 -17.29 -1.49 1.70
CA ARG A 125 -17.94 -2.09 0.51
C ARG A 125 -17.32 -1.56 -0.76
N THR A 126 -16.99 -0.27 -0.85
CA THR A 126 -16.30 0.28 -2.02
C THR A 126 -14.96 -0.43 -2.24
N LEU A 127 -14.16 -0.59 -1.17
CA LEU A 127 -12.90 -1.33 -1.22
C LEU A 127 -13.10 -2.81 -1.61
N ALA A 128 -14.01 -3.53 -0.96
CA ALA A 128 -14.30 -4.93 -1.27
C ALA A 128 -14.83 -5.12 -2.71
N SER A 129 -15.70 -4.21 -3.18
CA SER A 129 -16.22 -4.23 -4.55
C SER A 129 -15.09 -4.02 -5.57
N PHE A 130 -14.13 -3.15 -5.27
CA PHE A 130 -12.93 -2.98 -6.08
C PHE A 130 -12.11 -4.27 -6.12
N GLY A 131 -11.91 -4.94 -4.97
CA GLY A 131 -11.21 -6.23 -4.87
C GLY A 131 -11.86 -7.34 -5.70
N SER A 132 -13.19 -7.37 -5.80
CA SER A 132 -13.93 -8.41 -6.52
C SER A 132 -13.90 -8.30 -8.06
N LYS A 133 -13.47 -7.16 -8.60
CA LYS A 133 -13.41 -6.92 -10.06
C LYS A 133 -12.25 -7.69 -10.71
N ASN A 134 -12.42 -8.08 -11.98
CA ASN A 134 -11.30 -8.65 -12.75
C ASN A 134 -10.20 -7.59 -12.99
N LEU A 135 -8.97 -8.02 -13.27
CA LEU A 135 -7.81 -7.12 -13.43
C LEU A 135 -8.01 -6.04 -14.51
N VAL A 136 -8.76 -6.36 -15.57
CA VAL A 136 -9.06 -5.42 -16.67
C VAL A 136 -10.03 -4.32 -16.21
N SER A 137 -11.09 -4.68 -15.48
CA SER A 137 -12.04 -3.75 -14.87
C SER A 137 -11.38 -2.87 -13.80
N LYS A 138 -10.47 -3.44 -13.00
CA LYS A 138 -9.66 -2.68 -12.03
C LYS A 138 -8.77 -1.64 -12.71
N ALA A 139 -8.15 -2.02 -13.83
CA ALA A 139 -7.35 -1.12 -14.64
C ALA A 139 -8.21 0.01 -15.23
N LEU A 140 -9.42 -0.29 -15.74
CA LEU A 140 -10.35 0.71 -16.28
C LEU A 140 -10.82 1.75 -15.25
N GLU A 141 -10.94 1.38 -13.97
CA GLU A 141 -11.29 2.29 -12.86
C GLU A 141 -10.10 3.11 -12.34
N ARG A 142 -8.90 2.81 -12.82
CA ARG A 142 -7.66 3.57 -12.58
C ARG A 142 -7.07 4.04 -13.92
N PRO A 143 -7.79 4.87 -14.70
CA PRO A 143 -7.32 5.29 -16.03
C PRO A 143 -6.01 6.07 -15.96
N ASP A 144 -5.72 6.72 -14.82
CA ASP A 144 -4.46 7.39 -14.53
C ASP A 144 -3.28 6.41 -14.46
N GLN A 145 -3.46 5.25 -13.80
CA GLN A 145 -2.43 4.22 -13.72
C GLN A 145 -2.26 3.50 -15.06
N VAL A 146 -3.35 3.23 -15.78
CA VAL A 146 -3.28 2.66 -17.14
C VAL A 146 -2.57 3.60 -18.09
N LYS A 147 -2.82 4.91 -18.02
CA LYS A 147 -2.10 5.91 -18.81
C LYS A 147 -0.60 5.88 -18.51
N LYS A 148 -0.21 5.80 -17.24
CA LYS A 148 1.20 5.66 -16.84
C LYS A 148 1.84 4.37 -17.37
N VAL A 149 1.09 3.27 -17.43
CA VAL A 149 1.54 2.00 -18.01
C VAL A 149 1.71 2.13 -19.52
N LEU A 150 0.73 2.70 -20.23
CA LEU A 150 0.80 2.94 -21.67
C LEU A 150 1.97 3.85 -22.07
N GLU A 151 2.26 4.87 -21.26
CA GLU A 151 3.41 5.76 -21.46
C GLU A 151 4.76 5.03 -21.34
N LYS A 152 4.85 4.01 -20.49
CA LYS A 152 6.07 3.20 -20.28
C LYS A 152 6.24 2.04 -21.25
N LEU A 153 5.16 1.59 -21.90
CA LEU A 153 5.21 0.46 -22.85
C LEU A 153 6.16 0.71 -24.03
N SER A 154 6.29 1.97 -24.47
CA SER A 154 7.20 2.31 -25.59
C SER A 154 8.67 2.35 -25.18
N THR A 155 8.99 2.42 -23.88
CA THR A 155 10.37 2.62 -23.38
C THR A 155 10.95 1.39 -22.68
N ASP A 156 10.16 0.70 -21.86
CA ASP A 156 10.66 -0.35 -20.95
C ASP A 156 10.40 -1.78 -21.49
N GLY A 157 9.76 -1.87 -22.66
CA GLY A 157 9.32 -3.12 -23.29
C GLY A 157 7.91 -3.55 -22.84
N LEU A 158 7.22 -4.27 -23.73
CA LEU A 158 5.81 -4.65 -23.57
C LEU A 158 5.56 -5.50 -22.31
N VAL A 159 6.46 -6.44 -21.99
CA VAL A 159 6.22 -7.44 -20.94
C VAL A 159 6.52 -6.92 -19.55
N THR A 160 7.68 -6.28 -19.34
CA THR A 160 8.14 -5.74 -18.05
C THR A 160 7.15 -4.73 -17.47
N THR A 161 6.62 -3.87 -18.34
CA THR A 161 5.67 -2.81 -17.95
C THR A 161 4.32 -3.40 -17.53
N MET A 162 3.86 -4.47 -18.21
CA MET A 162 2.62 -5.16 -17.84
C MET A 162 2.79 -5.91 -16.51
N GLU A 163 3.89 -6.65 -16.32
CA GLU A 163 4.16 -7.40 -15.08
C GLU A 163 4.20 -6.48 -13.85
N ALA A 164 4.92 -5.35 -13.93
CA ALA A 164 4.99 -4.38 -12.83
C ALA A 164 3.62 -3.77 -12.47
N ALA A 165 2.78 -3.50 -13.49
CA ALA A 165 1.44 -2.98 -13.29
C ALA A 165 0.51 -4.00 -12.64
N PHE A 166 0.54 -5.26 -13.11
CA PHE A 166 -0.28 -6.34 -12.55
C PHE A 166 0.16 -6.72 -11.12
N ASN A 167 1.46 -6.75 -10.84
CA ASN A 167 1.96 -7.01 -9.49
C ASN A 167 1.46 -5.97 -8.49
N LYS A 168 1.51 -4.68 -8.86
CA LYS A 168 1.00 -3.60 -7.99
C LYS A 168 -0.51 -3.63 -7.80
N LEU A 169 -1.25 -4.11 -8.80
CA LEU A 169 -2.71 -4.29 -8.73
C LEU A 169 -3.12 -5.54 -7.95
N GLY A 170 -2.22 -6.49 -7.69
CA GLY A 170 -2.52 -7.73 -6.97
C GLY A 170 -2.18 -7.71 -5.47
N GLU A 171 -1.61 -6.62 -4.95
CA GLU A 171 -1.15 -6.57 -3.54
C GLU A 171 -2.32 -6.61 -2.54
N PRO A 172 -2.27 -7.46 -1.50
CA PRO A 172 -3.27 -7.45 -0.43
C PRO A 172 -3.38 -6.07 0.24
N MET A 173 -4.59 -5.58 0.43
CA MET A 173 -4.84 -4.27 1.05
C MET A 173 -5.25 -4.43 2.51
N PRO A 174 -4.60 -3.74 3.47
CA PRO A 174 -5.03 -3.76 4.86
C PRO A 174 -6.40 -3.10 5.00
N MET A 175 -7.25 -3.68 5.85
CA MET A 175 -8.61 -3.18 6.09
C MET A 175 -8.70 -2.45 7.44
N GLY A 176 -9.75 -1.64 7.62
CA GLY A 176 -10.01 -0.87 8.84
C GLY A 176 -9.27 0.47 8.92
N TYR A 177 -9.88 1.42 9.61
CA TYR A 177 -9.35 2.78 9.76
C TYR A 177 -9.80 3.49 11.05
N SER A 178 -10.54 2.80 11.93
CA SER A 178 -11.17 3.39 13.11
C SER A 178 -11.38 2.34 14.18
N ALA A 179 -10.86 2.61 15.38
CA ALA A 179 -10.87 1.66 16.47
C ALA A 179 -10.67 2.33 17.84
N VAL A 180 -10.88 1.55 18.88
CA VAL A 180 -10.55 1.89 20.26
C VAL A 180 -9.68 0.77 20.83
N GLY A 181 -8.70 1.14 21.65
CA GLY A 181 -7.79 0.17 22.22
C GLY A 181 -7.07 0.67 23.45
N ARG A 182 -6.19 -0.18 23.98
CA ARG A 182 -5.34 0.11 25.12
C ARG A 182 -3.91 0.37 24.67
N VAL A 183 -3.31 1.46 25.11
CA VAL A 183 -1.91 1.74 24.86
C VAL A 183 -1.06 0.70 25.58
N VAL A 184 -0.15 0.06 24.85
CA VAL A 184 0.80 -0.93 25.37
C VAL A 184 2.16 -0.28 25.61
N SER A 185 2.63 0.50 24.64
CA SER A 185 3.93 1.16 24.70
C SER A 185 3.91 2.45 23.88
N CYS A 186 4.77 3.39 24.29
CA CYS A 186 4.92 4.68 23.65
C CYS A 186 6.34 4.81 23.09
N GLY A 187 6.45 5.29 21.86
CA GLY A 187 7.72 5.69 21.28
C GLY A 187 8.25 6.99 21.90
N LYS A 188 9.54 7.25 21.69
CA LYS A 188 10.20 8.48 22.13
C LYS A 188 9.42 9.72 21.63
N GLY A 189 9.26 10.72 22.49
CA GLY A 189 8.59 11.99 22.16
C GLY A 189 7.07 12.01 22.34
N VAL A 190 6.45 10.86 22.64
CA VAL A 190 5.05 10.80 23.09
C VAL A 190 4.99 11.08 24.58
N THR A 191 4.20 12.06 25.00
CA THR A 191 4.18 12.58 26.40
C THR A 191 2.78 12.78 26.97
N ASP A 192 1.76 12.62 26.13
CA ASP A 192 0.34 12.90 26.33
C ASP A 192 -0.49 11.63 26.58
N VAL A 193 0.08 10.46 26.30
CA VAL A 193 -0.54 9.15 26.54
C VAL A 193 0.48 8.16 27.10
N PHE A 194 0.01 7.23 27.94
CA PHE A 194 0.84 6.29 28.68
C PHE A 194 0.34 4.85 28.54
N PRO A 195 1.22 3.84 28.71
CA PRO A 195 0.80 2.45 28.80
C PRO A 195 -0.34 2.25 29.80
N GLY A 196 -1.38 1.53 29.39
CA GLY A 196 -2.61 1.30 30.15
C GLY A 196 -3.77 2.22 29.76
N ASP A 197 -3.49 3.41 29.21
CA ASP A 197 -4.52 4.36 28.77
C ASP A 197 -5.42 3.75 27.69
N LEU A 198 -6.71 4.06 27.75
CA LEU A 198 -7.64 3.78 26.64
C LEU A 198 -7.59 4.94 25.66
N VAL A 199 -7.50 4.61 24.36
CA VAL A 199 -7.44 5.60 23.29
C VAL A 199 -8.38 5.24 22.15
N ALA A 200 -9.05 6.25 21.61
CA ALA A 200 -9.66 6.19 20.29
C ALA A 200 -8.57 6.44 19.24
N MET A 201 -8.60 5.74 18.11
CA MET A 201 -7.58 5.83 17.06
C MET A 201 -8.20 5.81 15.67
N ALA A 202 -7.67 6.65 14.78
CA ALA A 202 -8.13 6.78 13.39
C ALA A 202 -6.99 6.70 12.37
N GLY A 203 -7.33 6.41 11.11
CA GLY A 203 -6.39 6.39 9.99
C GLY A 203 -5.48 5.17 10.02
N GLN A 204 -4.46 5.18 10.87
CA GLN A 204 -3.51 4.09 11.09
C GLN A 204 -4.08 2.99 12.03
N ALA A 205 -5.41 2.93 12.15
CA ALA A 205 -6.18 2.03 12.99
C ALA A 205 -6.79 0.90 12.16
N TYR A 206 -5.94 0.00 11.66
CA TYR A 206 -6.37 -1.14 10.87
C TYR A 206 -7.17 -2.14 11.71
N HIS A 207 -7.94 -2.99 11.04
CA HIS A 207 -8.55 -4.19 11.61
C HIS A 207 -7.45 -5.21 11.93
N ALA A 208 -6.73 -4.92 13.00
CA ALA A 208 -5.59 -5.65 13.48
C ALA A 208 -5.67 -5.74 14.98
N GLU A 209 -5.17 -6.83 15.51
CA GLU A 209 -5.10 -7.09 16.95
C GLU A 209 -4.20 -6.10 17.71
N ALA A 210 -3.21 -5.53 17.04
CA ALA A 210 -2.37 -4.44 17.53
C ALA A 210 -2.05 -3.48 16.38
N ASN A 211 -2.08 -2.17 16.66
CA ASN A 211 -1.82 -1.11 15.70
C ASN A 211 -0.68 -0.22 16.19
N ARG A 212 0.13 0.28 15.26
CA ARG A 212 1.08 1.38 15.51
C ARG A 212 0.50 2.65 14.94
N VAL A 213 0.18 3.60 15.81
CA VAL A 213 -0.57 4.81 15.48
C VAL A 213 0.22 6.04 15.89
N ASN A 214 0.30 7.05 15.02
CA ASN A 214 0.94 8.31 15.34
C ASN A 214 0.16 9.02 16.46
N ARG A 215 0.87 9.72 17.35
CA ARG A 215 0.27 10.44 18.48
C ARG A 215 -0.84 11.43 18.06
N ASN A 216 -0.73 12.03 16.88
CA ASN A 216 -1.71 13.00 16.38
C ASN A 216 -3.02 12.38 15.88
N LEU A 217 -3.08 11.05 15.81
CA LEU A 217 -4.21 10.25 15.34
C LEU A 217 -4.85 9.42 16.46
N VAL A 218 -4.45 9.66 17.71
CA VAL A 218 -5.06 9.07 18.90
C VAL A 218 -5.69 10.15 19.78
N ALA A 219 -6.79 9.82 20.45
CA ALA A 219 -7.37 10.64 21.50
C ALA A 219 -7.59 9.80 22.76
N LYS A 220 -7.06 10.25 23.89
CA LYS A 220 -7.22 9.58 25.18
C LYS A 220 -8.68 9.61 25.63
N LEU A 221 -9.20 8.47 26.04
CA LEU A 221 -10.49 8.38 26.72
C LEU A 221 -10.31 8.84 28.17
N PRO A 222 -11.13 9.81 28.65
CA PRO A 222 -11.12 10.20 30.05
C PRO A 222 -11.43 9.04 31.00
N GLU A 223 -10.98 9.17 32.25
CA GLU A 223 -11.31 8.21 33.30
C GLU A 223 -12.84 8.17 33.53
N GLY A 224 -13.39 6.99 33.80
CA GLY A 224 -14.85 6.81 33.94
C GLY A 224 -15.64 6.85 32.63
N PHE A 225 -15.01 6.69 31.46
CA PHE A 225 -15.72 6.56 30.19
C PHE A 225 -16.69 5.36 30.20
N ALA A 226 -17.99 5.62 30.08
CA ALA A 226 -19.03 4.63 30.35
C ALA A 226 -19.02 3.43 29.38
N ASP A 227 -18.89 3.67 28.08
CA ASP A 227 -18.88 2.62 27.07
C ASP A 227 -17.80 2.85 26.00
N PRO A 228 -16.58 2.33 26.21
CA PRO A 228 -15.47 2.50 25.28
C PRO A 228 -15.76 2.03 23.85
N ARG A 229 -16.71 1.11 23.65
CA ARG A 229 -17.06 0.59 22.30
C ARG A 229 -17.48 1.71 21.35
N GLN A 230 -18.17 2.72 21.86
CA GLN A 230 -18.64 3.85 21.06
C GLN A 230 -17.49 4.71 20.53
N ALA A 231 -16.35 4.74 21.22
CA ALA A 231 -15.17 5.45 20.76
C ALA A 231 -14.54 4.81 19.51
N ALA A 232 -14.86 3.54 19.19
CA ALA A 232 -14.41 2.91 17.94
C ALA A 232 -14.93 3.63 16.68
N PHE A 233 -16.00 4.42 16.80
CA PHE A 233 -16.58 5.22 15.70
C PHE A 233 -15.86 6.56 15.47
N CYS A 234 -14.70 6.81 16.12
CA CYS A 234 -14.08 8.12 16.15
C CYS A 234 -13.70 8.70 14.78
N ALA A 235 -13.29 7.89 13.80
CA ALA A 235 -13.03 8.42 12.46
C ALA A 235 -14.33 8.89 11.78
N LEU A 236 -15.45 8.18 11.98
CA LEU A 236 -16.76 8.57 11.46
C LEU A 236 -17.28 9.83 12.15
N GLY A 237 -17.09 9.91 13.47
CA GLY A 237 -17.36 11.11 14.26
C GLY A 237 -16.54 12.31 13.79
N GLY A 238 -15.25 12.10 13.52
CA GLY A 238 -14.38 13.14 12.97
C GLY A 238 -14.80 13.60 11.57
N ILE A 239 -15.25 12.68 10.70
CA ILE A 239 -15.78 13.04 9.37
C ILE A 239 -17.04 13.89 9.50
N ALA A 240 -17.96 13.51 10.40
CA ALA A 240 -19.17 14.28 10.66
C ALA A 240 -18.83 15.68 11.22
N LEU A 241 -17.97 15.77 12.24
CA LEU A 241 -17.53 17.04 12.81
C LEU A 241 -16.85 17.93 11.77
N GLN A 242 -15.99 17.37 10.92
CA GLN A 242 -15.36 18.15 9.86
C GLN A 242 -16.39 18.68 8.86
N GLY A 243 -17.41 17.90 8.50
CA GLY A 243 -18.53 18.38 7.68
C GLY A 243 -19.28 19.54 8.32
N ILE A 244 -19.59 19.42 9.62
CA ILE A 244 -20.25 20.45 10.42
C ILE A 244 -19.42 21.74 10.46
N HIS A 245 -18.11 21.62 10.69
CA HIS A 245 -17.18 22.76 10.70
C HIS A 245 -17.05 23.42 9.32
N GLN A 246 -16.96 22.65 8.23
CA GLN A 246 -16.88 23.18 6.87
C GLN A 246 -18.18 23.84 6.41
N ALA A 247 -19.33 23.34 6.85
CA ALA A 247 -20.62 23.98 6.63
C ALA A 247 -20.81 25.25 7.49
N ASN A 248 -19.95 25.47 8.49
CA ASN A 248 -20.03 26.55 9.47
C ASN A 248 -21.41 26.57 10.15
N VAL A 249 -21.83 25.41 10.66
CA VAL A 249 -23.12 25.23 11.34
C VAL A 249 -23.17 26.05 12.63
N GLN A 250 -24.31 26.66 12.89
CA GLN A 250 -24.59 27.42 14.11
C GLN A 250 -25.74 26.79 14.91
N PRO A 251 -25.71 26.86 16.26
CA PRO A 251 -26.83 26.43 17.08
C PRO A 251 -28.14 27.14 16.68
N GLY A 252 -29.24 26.39 16.62
CA GLY A 252 -30.56 26.88 16.21
C GLY A 252 -30.83 26.83 14.70
N GLU A 253 -29.84 26.51 13.86
CA GLU A 253 -30.06 26.29 12.42
C GLU A 253 -30.85 24.99 12.14
N THR A 254 -31.61 24.97 11.05
CA THR A 254 -32.18 23.73 10.50
C THR A 254 -31.22 23.13 9.47
N VAL A 255 -30.78 21.90 9.70
CA VAL A 255 -29.79 21.20 8.88
C VAL A 255 -30.39 19.94 8.26
N ALA A 256 -30.28 19.81 6.93
CA ALA A 256 -30.61 18.57 6.24
C ALA A 256 -29.42 17.62 6.25
N VAL A 257 -29.65 16.35 6.58
CA VAL A 257 -28.66 15.27 6.43
C VAL A 257 -29.14 14.33 5.32
N VAL A 258 -28.44 14.34 4.18
CA VAL A 258 -28.79 13.54 3.00
C VAL A 258 -27.94 12.27 2.98
N GLY A 259 -28.57 11.15 3.30
CA GLY A 259 -27.98 9.82 3.43
C GLY A 259 -27.93 9.37 4.90
N MET A 260 -29.03 8.82 5.42
CA MET A 260 -29.16 8.26 6.77
C MET A 260 -28.56 6.85 6.88
N GLY A 261 -27.31 6.70 6.44
CA GLY A 261 -26.46 5.55 6.80
C GLY A 261 -25.75 5.77 8.14
N LEU A 262 -24.73 4.96 8.43
CA LEU A 262 -23.97 5.07 9.69
C LEU A 262 -23.41 6.48 9.95
N ILE A 263 -22.71 7.07 8.97
CA ILE A 263 -22.19 8.45 9.09
C ILE A 263 -23.32 9.47 9.21
N GLY A 264 -24.44 9.28 8.50
CA GLY A 264 -25.60 10.17 8.57
C GLY A 264 -26.24 10.19 9.96
N HIS A 265 -26.40 9.02 10.60
CA HIS A 265 -26.89 8.94 11.98
C HIS A 265 -25.92 9.59 12.98
N VAL A 266 -24.62 9.35 12.85
CA VAL A 266 -23.61 10.01 13.70
C VAL A 266 -23.66 11.53 13.52
N CYS A 267 -23.73 12.01 12.28
CA CYS A 267 -23.83 13.43 11.96
C CYS A 267 -25.10 14.08 12.55
N ALA A 268 -26.27 13.45 12.34
CA ALA A 268 -27.55 13.93 12.86
C ALA A 268 -27.52 14.06 14.40
N ARG A 269 -26.93 13.10 15.11
CA ARG A 269 -26.84 13.14 16.57
C ARG A 269 -25.86 14.20 17.09
N ILE A 270 -24.77 14.45 16.37
CA ILE A 270 -23.84 15.55 16.71
C ILE A 270 -24.52 16.90 16.47
N LEU A 271 -25.25 17.06 15.38
CA LEU A 271 -26.04 18.27 15.08
C LEU A 271 -27.11 18.52 16.16
N ASP A 272 -27.83 17.49 16.58
CA ASP A 272 -28.79 17.57 17.69
C ASP A 272 -28.09 18.02 19.00
N ALA A 273 -26.94 17.42 19.32
CA ALA A 273 -26.12 17.80 20.47
C ALA A 273 -25.60 19.25 20.40
N TYR A 274 -25.48 19.82 19.20
CA TYR A 274 -25.09 21.21 18.96
C TYR A 274 -26.29 22.17 18.98
N GLY A 275 -27.50 21.66 19.15
CA GLY A 275 -28.74 22.43 19.24
C GLY A 275 -29.32 22.80 17.88
N CYS A 276 -29.09 21.99 16.84
CA CYS A 276 -29.68 22.17 15.51
C CYS A 276 -30.96 21.34 15.33
N ASP A 277 -31.88 21.84 14.51
CA ASP A 277 -33.04 21.10 14.03
C ASP A 277 -32.62 20.22 12.84
N VAL A 278 -32.70 18.89 12.95
CA VAL A 278 -32.21 18.00 11.87
C VAL A 278 -33.37 17.41 11.05
N ILE A 279 -33.31 17.54 9.73
CA ILE A 279 -34.20 16.84 8.79
C ILE A 279 -33.39 15.74 8.09
N GLY A 280 -33.80 14.48 8.23
CA GLY A 280 -33.11 13.33 7.63
C GLY A 280 -33.68 12.95 6.27
N TYR A 281 -32.81 12.64 5.31
CA TYR A 281 -33.20 12.14 3.98
C TYR A 281 -32.49 10.84 3.63
N ASP A 282 -33.21 9.87 3.10
CA ASP A 282 -32.65 8.65 2.51
C ASP A 282 -33.65 8.01 1.53
N VAL A 283 -33.19 7.06 0.71
CA VAL A 283 -34.04 6.36 -0.28
C VAL A 283 -35.04 5.40 0.38
N SER A 284 -34.82 5.06 1.65
CA SER A 284 -35.67 4.21 2.46
C SER A 284 -35.70 4.75 3.88
N ASP A 285 -36.82 4.58 4.59
CA ASP A 285 -36.90 4.96 6.00
C ASP A 285 -35.92 4.15 6.85
N LYS A 286 -34.90 4.86 7.35
CA LYS A 286 -33.86 4.35 8.24
C LYS A 286 -33.91 5.05 9.60
N THR A 287 -35.03 5.68 9.95
CA THR A 287 -35.19 6.32 11.25
C THR A 287 -34.88 5.35 12.39
N MET A 288 -34.32 5.91 13.46
CA MET A 288 -33.93 5.18 14.66
C MET A 288 -34.31 6.03 15.86
N GLU A 289 -34.83 5.40 16.90
CA GLU A 289 -35.31 6.07 18.12
C GLU A 289 -34.23 6.96 18.75
N GLY A 290 -32.97 6.49 18.81
CA GLY A 290 -31.85 7.26 19.34
C GLY A 290 -31.38 8.42 18.44
N THR A 291 -31.91 8.56 17.22
CA THR A 291 -31.58 9.69 16.32
C THR A 291 -32.74 10.66 16.30
N ARG A 292 -32.65 11.73 17.10
CA ARG A 292 -33.68 12.78 17.10
C ARG A 292 -33.65 13.52 15.76
N LEU A 293 -34.76 13.45 15.04
CA LEU A 293 -35.00 14.20 13.81
C LEU A 293 -36.27 15.03 13.99
N LYS A 294 -36.26 16.24 13.44
CA LYS A 294 -37.46 17.06 13.26
C LYS A 294 -38.45 16.37 12.32
N SER A 295 -37.93 15.79 11.24
CA SER A 295 -38.68 14.96 10.30
C SER A 295 -37.74 14.07 9.49
N PHE A 296 -38.31 13.00 8.93
CA PHE A 296 -37.68 12.18 7.90
C PHE A 296 -38.45 12.36 6.59
N ILE A 297 -37.73 12.55 5.49
CA ILE A 297 -38.29 12.72 4.15
C ILE A 297 -37.60 11.73 3.20
N SER A 298 -38.36 10.95 2.44
CA SER A 298 -37.79 10.10 1.41
C SER A 298 -37.08 10.95 0.36
N SER A 299 -35.83 10.63 0.03
CA SER A 299 -35.07 11.34 -1.01
C SER A 299 -35.58 11.03 -2.43
N LEU A 300 -36.49 10.06 -2.57
CA LEU A 300 -37.14 9.69 -3.83
C LEU A 300 -38.52 10.32 -3.98
N ASP A 301 -39.00 11.09 -3.00
CA ASP A 301 -40.27 11.79 -3.10
C ASP A 301 -40.13 13.01 -4.01
N ASP A 302 -40.92 13.06 -5.09
CA ASP A 302 -40.96 14.19 -6.02
C ASP A 302 -41.32 15.52 -5.33
N ASN A 303 -41.98 15.46 -4.17
CA ASN A 303 -42.37 16.62 -3.36
C ASN A 303 -41.40 16.90 -2.19
N ALA A 304 -40.23 16.25 -2.13
CA ALA A 304 -39.29 16.41 -1.02
C ALA A 304 -38.94 17.88 -0.72
N ALA A 305 -38.80 18.72 -1.75
CA ALA A 305 -38.57 20.15 -1.60
C ALA A 305 -39.75 20.87 -0.93
N GLU A 306 -40.98 20.61 -1.37
CA GLU A 306 -42.19 21.23 -0.79
C GLU A 306 -42.42 20.79 0.66
N LEU A 307 -42.21 19.50 0.96
CA LEU A 307 -42.26 18.97 2.32
C LEU A 307 -41.23 19.68 3.21
N THR A 308 -40.02 19.90 2.70
CA THR A 308 -38.97 20.64 3.42
C THR A 308 -39.38 22.08 3.69
N MET A 309 -39.97 22.76 2.70
CA MET A 309 -40.50 24.11 2.86
C MET A 309 -41.57 24.15 3.96
N GLY A 310 -42.48 23.17 4.01
CA GLY A 310 -43.47 23.04 5.08
C GLY A 310 -42.85 22.93 6.49
N GLN A 311 -41.73 22.22 6.62
CA GLN A 311 -41.01 22.05 7.90
C GLN A 311 -40.11 23.24 8.27
N THR A 312 -39.90 24.18 7.34
CA THR A 312 -38.98 25.32 7.48
C THR A 312 -39.67 26.67 7.30
N GLN A 313 -41.00 26.73 7.50
CA GLN A 313 -41.80 27.95 7.36
C GLN A 313 -41.64 28.63 5.99
N GLY A 314 -41.50 27.82 4.93
CA GLY A 314 -41.35 28.28 3.56
C GLY A 314 -39.95 28.76 3.17
N ARG A 315 -38.93 28.54 4.01
CA ARG A 315 -37.58 29.08 3.79
C ARG A 315 -36.64 28.10 3.08
N GLY A 316 -36.73 26.82 3.40
CA GLY A 316 -35.68 25.82 3.12
C GLY A 316 -34.70 25.69 4.28
N VAL A 317 -33.80 24.71 4.21
CA VAL A 317 -32.80 24.46 5.26
C VAL A 317 -31.61 25.41 5.18
N ASP A 318 -31.05 25.78 6.33
CA ASP A 318 -29.87 26.65 6.44
C ASP A 318 -28.62 25.98 5.86
N LYS A 319 -28.50 24.67 6.10
CA LYS A 319 -27.34 23.86 5.73
C LYS A 319 -27.78 22.49 5.23
N VAL A 320 -26.99 21.91 4.33
CA VAL A 320 -27.15 20.52 3.88
C VAL A 320 -25.83 19.79 4.06
N ILE A 321 -25.84 18.67 4.78
CA ILE A 321 -24.72 17.74 4.88
C ILE A 321 -25.04 16.50 4.03
N ILE A 322 -24.25 16.26 2.97
CA ILE A 322 -24.39 15.10 2.10
C ILE A 322 -23.46 14.00 2.59
N SER A 323 -24.04 12.97 3.23
CA SER A 323 -23.35 11.75 3.69
C SER A 323 -23.62 10.52 2.82
N ALA A 324 -24.44 10.67 1.77
CA ALA A 324 -24.76 9.59 0.83
C ALA A 324 -23.54 9.08 0.05
N ALA A 325 -23.56 7.79 -0.28
CA ALA A 325 -22.59 7.13 -1.15
C ALA A 325 -23.32 6.52 -2.37
N THR A 326 -23.16 7.12 -3.55
CA THR A 326 -23.86 6.72 -4.79
C THR A 326 -23.19 7.30 -6.05
N ASP A 327 -23.30 6.62 -7.18
CA ASP A 327 -22.84 7.15 -8.48
C ASP A 327 -23.83 8.14 -9.13
N SER A 328 -24.99 8.37 -8.50
CA SER A 328 -26.02 9.30 -8.96
C SER A 328 -25.72 10.76 -8.57
N ASN A 329 -26.22 11.73 -9.34
CA ASN A 329 -26.20 13.15 -8.97
C ASN A 329 -27.36 13.55 -8.04
N ALA A 330 -28.33 12.66 -7.82
CA ALA A 330 -29.58 12.98 -7.11
C ALA A 330 -29.38 13.65 -5.73
N PRO A 331 -28.40 13.28 -4.88
CA PRO A 331 -28.18 13.98 -3.62
C PRO A 331 -27.77 15.45 -3.80
N MET A 332 -27.03 15.79 -4.87
CA MET A 332 -26.65 17.17 -5.17
C MET A 332 -27.86 17.99 -5.65
N ASP A 333 -28.68 17.41 -6.51
CA ASP A 333 -29.89 18.05 -7.02
C ASP A 333 -30.90 18.30 -5.87
N LEU A 334 -31.10 17.30 -5.02
CA LEU A 334 -31.94 17.41 -3.83
C LEU A 334 -31.41 18.49 -2.88
N ALA A 335 -30.11 18.50 -2.59
CA ALA A 335 -29.49 19.50 -1.71
C ALA A 335 -29.74 20.93 -2.20
N ALA A 336 -29.60 21.20 -3.50
CA ALA A 336 -29.87 22.50 -4.08
C ALA A 336 -31.37 22.87 -4.03
N ALA A 337 -32.25 21.89 -4.18
CA ALA A 337 -33.70 22.09 -4.13
C ALA A 337 -34.19 22.48 -2.72
N ILE A 338 -33.73 21.76 -1.68
CA ILE A 338 -34.17 21.95 -0.29
C ILE A 338 -33.49 23.12 0.45
N ALA A 339 -32.33 23.55 -0.04
CA ALA A 339 -31.57 24.65 0.51
C ALA A 339 -32.30 25.99 0.40
N ARG A 340 -32.22 26.83 1.44
CA ARG A 340 -32.67 28.22 1.38
C ARG A 340 -31.72 29.11 0.56
N ASP A 341 -32.13 30.36 0.33
CA ASP A 341 -31.24 31.41 -0.19
C ASP A 341 -30.02 31.58 0.73
N ARG A 342 -28.82 31.59 0.13
CA ARG A 342 -27.49 31.66 0.75
C ARG A 342 -27.17 30.52 1.73
N ALA A 343 -27.78 29.35 1.55
CA ALA A 343 -27.44 28.17 2.32
C ALA A 343 -26.07 27.59 1.93
N THR A 344 -25.51 26.78 2.82
CA THR A 344 -24.26 26.04 2.58
C THR A 344 -24.53 24.56 2.42
N ILE A 345 -24.02 23.97 1.34
CA ILE A 345 -24.04 22.53 1.09
C ILE A 345 -22.62 22.01 1.33
N CYS A 346 -22.47 21.04 2.23
CA CYS A 346 -21.20 20.38 2.51
C CYS A 346 -21.28 18.89 2.20
N MET A 347 -20.32 18.38 1.43
CA MET A 347 -20.23 16.97 1.11
C MET A 347 -19.19 16.26 1.97
N ILE A 348 -19.61 15.18 2.63
CA ILE A 348 -18.75 14.26 3.40
C ILE A 348 -18.83 12.80 2.91
N GLY A 349 -19.82 12.49 2.05
CA GLY A 349 -19.97 11.19 1.38
C GLY A 349 -19.28 11.13 0.00
N VAL A 350 -19.56 10.05 -0.73
CA VAL A 350 -19.01 9.79 -2.08
C VAL A 350 -20.17 9.80 -3.08
N THR A 351 -20.48 10.97 -3.62
CA THR A 351 -21.56 11.18 -4.60
C THR A 351 -21.03 11.85 -5.86
N LYS A 352 -21.70 11.65 -7.00
CA LYS A 352 -21.41 12.42 -8.23
C LYS A 352 -21.60 13.92 -7.98
N MET A 353 -20.73 14.75 -8.54
CA MET A 353 -20.67 16.21 -8.28
C MET A 353 -20.93 17.04 -9.54
N ASP A 354 -22.02 16.77 -10.27
CA ASP A 354 -22.43 17.63 -11.38
C ASP A 354 -23.25 18.81 -10.81
N ILE A 355 -22.65 19.99 -10.74
CA ILE A 355 -23.30 21.18 -10.16
C ILE A 355 -24.09 21.92 -11.25
N ASP A 356 -25.43 21.92 -11.17
CA ASP A 356 -26.26 22.77 -12.02
C ASP A 356 -26.10 24.24 -11.63
N ARG A 357 -25.70 25.07 -12.61
CA ARG A 357 -25.46 26.49 -12.40
C ARG A 357 -26.71 27.25 -11.96
N ARG A 358 -27.90 26.88 -12.47
CA ARG A 358 -29.12 27.68 -12.28
C ARG A 358 -29.53 27.82 -10.80
N PRO A 359 -29.76 26.73 -10.03
CA PRO A 359 -30.17 26.85 -8.63
C PRO A 359 -29.08 27.46 -7.74
N TYR A 360 -27.81 27.12 -7.99
CA TYR A 360 -26.68 27.65 -7.23
C TYR A 360 -26.52 29.16 -7.43
N TYR A 361 -26.69 29.64 -8.67
CA TYR A 361 -26.62 31.07 -8.96
C TYR A 361 -27.83 31.82 -8.42
N GLN A 362 -29.04 31.28 -8.57
CA GLN A 362 -30.27 31.94 -8.17
C GLN A 362 -30.37 32.14 -6.65
N LYS A 363 -29.93 31.14 -5.88
CA LYS A 363 -29.98 31.14 -4.41
C LYS A 363 -28.64 31.53 -3.77
N GLU A 364 -27.63 31.93 -4.55
CA GLU A 364 -26.26 32.19 -4.06
C GLU A 364 -25.72 31.07 -3.14
N LEU A 365 -25.91 29.81 -3.53
CA LEU A 365 -25.53 28.66 -2.70
C LEU A 365 -24.01 28.52 -2.61
N THR A 366 -23.52 28.20 -1.42
CA THR A 366 -22.12 27.85 -1.20
C THR A 366 -21.97 26.33 -1.19
N PHE A 367 -21.04 25.79 -1.98
CA PHE A 367 -20.66 24.38 -1.92
C PHE A 367 -19.29 24.22 -1.27
N THR A 368 -19.18 23.27 -0.34
CA THR A 368 -17.94 22.92 0.35
C THR A 368 -17.74 21.40 0.37
N ILE A 369 -16.50 20.95 0.50
CA ILE A 369 -16.15 19.53 0.64
C ILE A 369 -15.32 19.37 1.91
N ALA A 370 -15.71 18.41 2.75
CA ALA A 370 -14.93 18.06 3.93
C ALA A 370 -13.78 17.11 3.57
N ARG A 371 -12.57 17.49 3.96
CA ARG A 371 -11.40 16.61 3.88
C ARG A 371 -11.43 15.58 5.02
N SER A 372 -12.07 14.44 4.78
CA SER A 372 -12.15 13.33 5.75
C SER A 372 -12.46 13.84 7.16
N TYR A 373 -11.66 13.50 8.18
CA TYR A 373 -11.84 13.96 9.56
C TYR A 373 -11.02 15.20 9.94
N GLY A 374 -10.42 15.95 9.01
CA GLY A 374 -9.89 17.30 9.31
C GLY A 374 -8.59 17.71 8.65
N ALA A 375 -8.09 18.87 9.08
CA ALA A 375 -6.74 19.34 8.78
C ALA A 375 -5.69 18.40 9.40
N GLY A 376 -4.59 18.16 8.68
CA GLY A 376 -3.65 17.07 8.96
C GLY A 376 -3.75 15.95 7.94
N ARG A 377 -4.95 15.69 7.40
CA ARG A 377 -5.13 14.60 6.43
C ARG A 377 -4.34 14.91 5.15
N TYR A 378 -3.55 13.92 4.71
CA TYR A 378 -2.62 14.01 3.58
C TYR A 378 -1.41 14.93 3.83
N ASP A 379 -1.15 15.29 5.08
CA ASP A 379 0.06 16.01 5.48
C ASP A 379 1.00 15.06 6.23
N VAL A 380 2.11 14.70 5.58
CA VAL A 380 3.14 13.82 6.14
C VAL A 380 3.71 14.38 7.44
N SER A 381 3.82 15.71 7.59
CA SER A 381 4.31 16.33 8.82
C SER A 381 3.38 16.03 10.00
N TYR A 382 2.07 15.99 9.74
CA TYR A 382 1.06 15.71 10.75
C TYR A 382 0.90 14.20 11.00
N GLU A 383 0.61 13.41 9.96
CA GLU A 383 0.24 11.98 10.09
C GLU A 383 1.45 11.06 10.32
N GLU A 384 2.64 11.46 9.86
CA GLU A 384 3.85 10.64 9.98
C GLU A 384 4.90 11.23 10.93
N LYS A 385 5.19 12.53 10.84
CA LYS A 385 6.18 13.18 11.73
C LYS A 385 5.60 13.56 13.10
N GLY A 386 4.27 13.57 13.25
CA GLY A 386 3.62 13.88 14.53
C GLY A 386 3.73 15.35 14.93
N VAL A 387 3.90 16.25 13.97
CA VAL A 387 3.93 17.71 14.19
C VAL A 387 2.53 18.25 14.04
N ASP A 388 1.93 18.67 15.16
CA ASP A 388 0.58 19.24 15.18
C ASP A 388 0.58 20.72 14.74
N TYR A 389 -0.55 21.19 14.22
CA TYR A 389 -0.75 22.60 13.86
C TYR A 389 -0.93 23.44 15.12
N PRO A 390 -0.41 24.68 15.16
CA PRO A 390 -0.63 25.53 16.32
C PRO A 390 -2.12 25.84 16.48
N ILE A 391 -2.62 25.64 17.70
CA ILE A 391 -4.06 25.70 18.03
C ILE A 391 -4.72 27.03 17.66
N GLY A 392 -3.98 28.14 17.69
CA GLY A 392 -4.48 29.46 17.33
C GLY A 392 -4.76 29.66 15.83
N TYR A 393 -4.18 28.82 14.97
CA TYR A 393 -4.41 28.87 13.52
C TYR A 393 -5.37 27.79 13.04
N VAL A 394 -5.29 26.59 13.62
CA VAL A 394 -6.13 25.45 13.24
C VAL A 394 -6.80 24.88 14.48
N ARG A 395 -8.05 25.29 14.74
CA ARG A 395 -8.77 24.83 15.94
C ARG A 395 -9.06 23.32 15.92
N PHE A 396 -9.39 22.78 14.75
CA PHE A 396 -9.81 21.40 14.55
C PHE A 396 -8.95 20.70 13.50
N THR A 397 -8.01 19.92 13.99
CA THR A 397 -7.24 18.93 13.22
C THR A 397 -7.95 17.58 13.26
N GLU A 398 -7.42 16.58 12.54
CA GLU A 398 -7.87 15.19 12.64
C GLU A 398 -7.96 14.71 14.09
N GLY A 399 -6.89 14.90 14.87
CA GLY A 399 -6.82 14.52 16.28
C GLY A 399 -7.82 15.27 17.14
N ARG A 400 -7.95 16.60 16.96
CA ARG A 400 -8.85 17.44 17.76
C ARG A 400 -10.33 17.19 17.45
N ASN A 401 -10.67 16.78 16.22
CA ASN A 401 -12.02 16.32 15.90
C ASN A 401 -12.32 14.98 16.60
N ILE A 402 -11.36 14.07 16.68
CA ILE A 402 -11.49 12.80 17.43
C ILE A 402 -11.63 13.10 18.94
N GLU A 403 -10.84 14.02 19.49
CA GLU A 403 -10.95 14.47 20.88
C GLU A 403 -12.34 15.06 21.18
N GLU A 404 -12.87 15.91 20.31
CA GLU A 404 -14.21 16.48 20.47
C GLU A 404 -15.30 15.39 20.43
N PHE A 405 -15.18 14.43 19.51
CA PHE A 405 -16.09 13.29 19.45
C PHE A 405 -16.05 12.47 20.76
N VAL A 406 -14.86 12.17 21.28
CA VAL A 406 -14.68 11.48 22.57
C VAL A 406 -15.29 12.29 23.71
N ARG A 407 -15.15 13.62 23.72
CA ARG A 407 -15.75 14.51 24.73
C ARG A 407 -17.27 14.48 24.69
N LEU A 408 -17.89 14.47 23.51
CA LEU A 408 -19.35 14.39 23.36
C LEU A 408 -19.90 13.07 23.92
N LEU A 409 -19.24 11.94 23.63
CA LEU A 409 -19.58 10.64 24.21
C LEU A 409 -19.40 10.62 25.73
N HIS A 410 -18.23 11.05 26.23
CA HIS A 410 -17.92 11.03 27.66
C HIS A 410 -18.89 11.89 28.48
N THR A 411 -19.28 13.05 27.95
CA THR A 411 -20.21 13.97 28.65
C THR A 411 -21.68 13.59 28.50
N GLY A 412 -21.99 12.47 27.84
CA GLY A 412 -23.35 11.99 27.63
C GLY A 412 -24.20 12.86 26.69
N ARG A 413 -23.57 13.77 25.93
CA ARG A 413 -24.25 14.57 24.89
C ARG A 413 -24.48 13.78 23.61
N LEU A 414 -23.68 12.73 23.41
CA LEU A 414 -23.79 11.81 22.30
C LEU A 414 -23.87 10.40 22.87
N ASP A 415 -24.83 9.61 22.38
CA ASP A 415 -24.89 8.17 22.59
C ASP A 415 -25.06 7.51 21.23
N LEU A 416 -24.29 6.46 20.98
CA LEU A 416 -24.28 5.65 19.75
C LEU A 416 -24.54 4.16 20.05
N SER A 417 -24.92 3.82 21.29
CA SER A 417 -25.08 2.44 21.74
C SER A 417 -26.02 1.62 20.85
N ASP A 418 -27.14 2.20 20.41
CA ASP A 418 -28.13 1.58 19.51
C ASP A 418 -27.70 1.52 18.03
N LEU A 419 -26.66 2.26 17.62
CA LEU A 419 -26.07 2.14 16.29
C LEU A 419 -25.23 0.86 16.15
N VAL A 420 -24.76 0.28 17.27
CA VAL A 420 -24.07 -1.00 17.29
C VAL A 420 -25.11 -2.12 17.14
N THR A 421 -25.42 -2.48 15.90
CA THR A 421 -26.39 -3.54 15.60
C THR A 421 -25.75 -4.93 15.70
N HIS A 422 -24.45 -5.03 15.44
CA HIS A 422 -23.70 -6.29 15.53
C HIS A 422 -22.37 -6.08 16.25
N GLU A 423 -22.04 -7.01 17.14
CA GLU A 423 -20.70 -7.20 17.69
C GLU A 423 -20.24 -8.61 17.26
N ILE A 424 -19.26 -8.68 16.37
CA ILE A 424 -18.76 -9.93 15.78
C ILE A 424 -17.36 -10.19 16.32
N PRO A 425 -17.03 -11.40 16.80
CA PRO A 425 -15.66 -11.74 17.15
C PRO A 425 -14.70 -11.49 15.98
N PHE A 426 -13.52 -10.90 16.23
CA PHE A 426 -12.57 -10.58 15.17
C PHE A 426 -12.13 -11.79 14.34
N ASP A 427 -12.09 -12.98 14.97
CA ASP A 427 -11.80 -14.24 14.29
C ASP A 427 -12.83 -14.63 13.21
N ASP A 428 -14.04 -14.05 13.29
CA ASP A 428 -15.15 -14.25 12.36
C ASP A 428 -15.40 -13.00 11.49
N ALA A 429 -14.41 -12.11 11.34
CA ALA A 429 -14.56 -10.85 10.61
C ALA A 429 -15.06 -11.03 9.17
N GLU A 430 -14.80 -12.17 8.52
CA GLU A 430 -15.33 -12.50 7.19
C GLU A 430 -16.87 -12.42 7.12
N VAL A 431 -17.57 -12.74 8.20
CA VAL A 431 -19.04 -12.66 8.30
C VAL A 431 -19.51 -11.21 8.19
N ALA A 432 -18.79 -10.27 8.82
CA ALA A 432 -19.09 -8.84 8.71
C ALA A 432 -18.99 -8.38 7.25
N TYR A 433 -17.97 -8.85 6.51
CA TYR A 433 -17.77 -8.51 5.11
C TYR A 433 -18.79 -9.15 4.18
N GLU A 434 -19.18 -10.41 4.42
CA GLU A 434 -20.28 -11.03 3.67
C GLU A 434 -21.58 -10.24 3.85
N MET A 435 -21.86 -9.78 5.07
CA MET A 435 -23.02 -8.96 5.42
C MET A 435 -23.01 -7.59 4.72
N ILE A 436 -21.87 -6.88 4.69
CA ILE A 436 -21.82 -5.56 4.04
C ILE A 436 -21.72 -5.62 2.52
N THR A 437 -21.32 -6.74 1.93
CA THR A 437 -21.16 -6.90 0.48
C THR A 437 -22.33 -7.62 -0.17
N THR A 438 -22.50 -8.91 0.10
CA THR A 438 -23.51 -9.75 -0.57
C THR A 438 -24.84 -9.76 0.16
N ASN A 439 -24.81 -9.61 1.49
CA ASN A 439 -25.96 -9.63 2.40
C ASN A 439 -27.02 -10.69 2.03
N LYS A 440 -26.60 -11.95 1.80
CA LYS A 440 -27.51 -13.02 1.32
C LYS A 440 -28.71 -13.24 2.24
N THR A 441 -28.53 -13.02 3.54
CA THR A 441 -29.55 -13.15 4.58
C THR A 441 -30.51 -11.96 4.64
N LYS A 442 -30.23 -10.87 3.91
CA LYS A 442 -30.95 -9.58 3.98
C LYS A 442 -31.05 -9.03 5.42
N GLU A 443 -30.02 -9.30 6.20
CA GLU A 443 -29.95 -8.86 7.58
C GLU A 443 -29.80 -7.34 7.64
N ARG A 444 -30.51 -6.70 8.57
CA ARG A 444 -30.48 -5.25 8.77
C ARG A 444 -29.28 -4.93 9.68
N TYR A 445 -28.37 -4.09 9.20
CA TYR A 445 -27.23 -3.59 9.98
C TYR A 445 -27.07 -2.08 9.82
N ILE A 446 -26.48 -1.44 10.83
CA ILE A 446 -26.07 -0.02 10.78
C ILE A 446 -24.59 0.09 11.12
N GLY A 447 -24.21 -0.18 12.37
CA GLY A 447 -22.83 -0.27 12.84
C GLY A 447 -22.47 -1.70 13.20
N ILE A 448 -21.33 -2.17 12.68
CA ILE A 448 -20.76 -3.48 13.01
C ILE A 448 -19.44 -3.25 13.73
N LEU A 449 -19.31 -3.79 14.94
CA LEU A 449 -18.05 -3.79 15.68
C LEU A 449 -17.40 -5.18 15.57
N LEU A 450 -16.09 -5.18 15.30
CA LEU A 450 -15.25 -6.35 15.50
C LEU A 450 -14.69 -6.29 16.92
N LYS A 451 -14.92 -7.34 17.70
CA LYS A 451 -14.43 -7.47 19.08
C LYS A 451 -13.20 -8.36 19.13
N TYR A 452 -12.16 -7.84 19.77
CA TYR A 452 -10.88 -8.53 19.84
C TYR A 452 -10.76 -9.31 21.15
N PRO A 453 -10.28 -10.57 21.11
CA PRO A 453 -10.05 -11.34 22.32
C PRO A 453 -8.81 -10.82 23.06
N GLU A 454 -8.87 -10.78 24.39
CA GLU A 454 -7.68 -10.67 25.23
C GLU A 454 -6.92 -12.01 25.18
N ARG A 455 -5.66 -11.98 24.74
CA ARG A 455 -4.82 -13.18 24.60
C ARG A 455 -3.41 -12.88 25.08
N GLU A 456 -2.90 -13.66 26.02
CA GLU A 456 -1.49 -13.56 26.44
C GLU A 456 -0.53 -13.85 25.28
N GLY A 457 0.57 -13.09 25.19
CA GLY A 457 1.62 -13.25 24.19
C GLY A 457 1.31 -12.68 22.80
N LYS A 458 0.12 -12.09 22.59
CA LYS A 458 -0.32 -11.44 21.34
C LYS A 458 0.68 -10.43 20.75
N LEU A 459 1.47 -9.79 21.61
CA LEU A 459 2.39 -8.71 21.25
C LEU A 459 3.84 -9.18 21.04
N ALA A 460 4.05 -10.47 20.75
CA ALA A 460 5.38 -10.98 20.46
C ALA A 460 5.97 -10.33 19.19
N ALA A 461 7.21 -9.88 19.31
CA ALA A 461 7.96 -9.31 18.19
C ALA A 461 8.28 -10.36 17.12
N THR A 462 8.48 -11.62 17.50
CA THR A 462 8.87 -12.71 16.60
C THR A 462 7.82 -13.82 16.57
N VAL A 463 7.55 -14.30 15.36
CA VAL A 463 6.46 -15.22 15.05
C VAL A 463 6.96 -16.33 14.12
N GLY A 464 6.89 -17.59 14.55
CA GLY A 464 7.12 -18.74 13.67
C GLY A 464 5.94 -18.98 12.73
N LEU A 465 6.21 -19.32 11.46
CA LEU A 465 5.18 -19.61 10.47
C LEU A 465 4.82 -21.11 10.44
N PRO A 466 3.55 -21.48 10.11
CA PRO A 466 3.04 -22.85 10.25
C PRO A 466 3.70 -23.89 9.33
N LYS A 467 4.19 -23.45 8.18
CA LYS A 467 5.02 -24.24 7.29
C LYS A 467 6.44 -23.71 7.46
N PRO A 468 7.32 -24.40 8.22
CA PRO A 468 8.71 -24.01 8.27
C PRO A 468 9.26 -24.01 6.85
N ALA A 469 10.13 -23.04 6.54
CA ALA A 469 10.87 -23.08 5.29
C ALA A 469 11.54 -24.46 5.19
N LYS A 470 11.57 -25.06 4.00
CA LYS A 470 12.36 -26.27 3.81
C LYS A 470 13.79 -25.96 4.27
N LYS A 471 14.35 -26.84 5.10
CA LYS A 471 15.76 -26.71 5.51
C LYS A 471 16.59 -26.47 4.25
N ALA A 472 17.41 -25.42 4.29
CA ALA A 472 18.35 -25.08 3.23
C ALA A 472 19.01 -26.37 2.76
N ALA A 473 18.95 -26.64 1.45
CA ALA A 473 19.68 -27.77 0.88
C ALA A 473 21.18 -27.55 1.15
N GLU A 474 21.93 -28.64 1.31
CA GLU A 474 23.38 -28.55 1.49
C GLU A 474 23.98 -27.75 0.32
N GLY A 475 24.71 -26.66 0.63
CA GLY A 475 25.25 -25.72 -0.37
C GLY A 475 24.33 -24.54 -0.76
N SER A 476 23.17 -24.37 -0.14
CA SER A 476 22.34 -23.15 -0.30
C SER A 476 22.61 -22.12 0.80
N ILE A 477 22.45 -20.84 0.46
CA ILE A 477 22.68 -19.70 1.37
C ILE A 477 21.39 -19.40 2.16
N GLY A 478 21.45 -19.45 3.48
CA GLY A 478 20.37 -19.03 4.37
C GLY A 478 20.22 -17.50 4.36
N VAL A 479 19.04 -17.00 3.98
CA VAL A 479 18.79 -15.57 3.80
C VAL A 479 17.84 -15.00 4.86
N GLY A 480 18.28 -13.95 5.55
CA GLY A 480 17.44 -13.07 6.36
C GLY A 480 17.13 -11.78 5.61
N LEU A 481 15.85 -11.48 5.37
CA LEU A 481 15.42 -10.26 4.68
C LEU A 481 15.01 -9.18 5.69
N VAL A 482 15.68 -8.04 5.69
CA VAL A 482 15.32 -6.85 6.47
C VAL A 482 14.70 -5.81 5.53
N GLY A 483 13.39 -5.62 5.66
CA GLY A 483 12.60 -4.72 4.79
C GLY A 483 11.75 -5.48 3.77
N GLY A 484 10.42 -5.30 3.88
CA GLY A 484 9.41 -5.93 3.01
C GLY A 484 8.77 -4.95 2.02
N GLY A 485 9.57 -4.00 1.51
CA GLY A 485 9.11 -2.96 0.60
C GLY A 485 8.72 -3.51 -0.80
N SER A 486 8.18 -2.64 -1.65
CA SER A 486 7.76 -3.01 -3.00
C SER A 486 8.89 -3.59 -3.85
N PHE A 487 10.11 -3.08 -3.68
CA PHE A 487 11.29 -3.56 -4.40
C PHE A 487 11.69 -4.98 -3.96
N ALA A 488 11.73 -5.23 -2.65
CA ALA A 488 11.97 -6.57 -2.11
C ALA A 488 10.96 -7.60 -2.66
N ARG A 489 9.67 -7.24 -2.66
CA ARG A 489 8.59 -8.11 -3.18
C ARG A 489 8.62 -8.31 -4.69
N GLY A 490 8.91 -7.25 -5.44
CA GLY A 490 8.85 -7.25 -6.90
C GLY A 490 10.11 -7.75 -7.61
N THR A 491 11.27 -7.69 -6.95
CA THR A 491 12.57 -7.93 -7.59
C THR A 491 13.46 -8.90 -6.80
N ILE A 492 13.74 -8.61 -5.52
CA ILE A 492 14.68 -9.40 -4.71
C ILE A 492 14.15 -10.82 -4.48
N VAL A 493 12.96 -10.95 -3.87
CA VAL A 493 12.38 -12.24 -3.51
C VAL A 493 12.16 -13.12 -4.75
N PRO A 494 11.56 -12.64 -5.86
CA PRO A 494 11.40 -13.46 -7.06
C PRO A 494 12.74 -13.85 -7.70
N GLY A 495 13.72 -12.94 -7.73
CA GLY A 495 15.01 -13.17 -8.38
C GLY A 495 15.91 -14.15 -7.63
N MET A 496 15.90 -14.13 -6.29
CA MET A 496 16.70 -15.05 -5.48
C MET A 496 16.04 -16.43 -5.29
N LYS A 497 14.72 -16.53 -5.39
CA LYS A 497 13.98 -17.81 -5.23
C LYS A 497 14.10 -18.75 -6.44
N GLY A 498 14.47 -18.23 -7.61
CA GLY A 498 14.24 -18.88 -8.90
C GLY A 498 14.93 -20.24 -9.12
N ASP A 499 16.07 -20.50 -8.49
CA ASP A 499 16.92 -21.67 -8.77
C ASP A 499 17.34 -22.48 -7.52
N GLY A 500 16.87 -22.10 -6.33
CA GLY A 500 17.12 -22.82 -5.08
C GLY A 500 18.46 -22.52 -4.38
N ARG A 501 19.26 -21.58 -4.90
CA ARG A 501 20.54 -21.17 -4.27
C ARG A 501 20.37 -20.36 -2.99
N TYR A 502 19.27 -19.62 -2.88
CA TYR A 502 18.95 -18.77 -1.73
C TYR A 502 17.71 -19.29 -1.00
N ALA A 503 17.89 -19.66 0.26
CA ALA A 503 16.83 -20.15 1.12
C ALA A 503 16.39 -19.03 2.08
N PHE A 504 15.31 -18.33 1.75
CA PHE A 504 14.72 -17.33 2.64
C PHE A 504 14.26 -17.98 3.95
N LYS A 505 14.93 -17.65 5.05
CA LYS A 505 14.62 -18.19 6.38
C LYS A 505 13.76 -17.24 7.19
N ALA A 506 14.08 -15.94 7.17
CA ALA A 506 13.45 -14.98 8.06
C ALA A 506 13.14 -13.66 7.35
N LEU A 507 12.08 -12.99 7.81
CA LEU A 507 11.71 -11.65 7.38
C LEU A 507 11.58 -10.73 8.59
N ALA A 508 12.40 -9.70 8.64
CA ALA A 508 12.24 -8.57 9.56
C ALA A 508 11.57 -7.39 8.84
N THR A 509 10.50 -6.86 9.42
CA THR A 509 9.96 -5.56 9.01
C THR A 509 9.69 -4.72 10.26
N THR A 510 9.05 -3.56 10.13
CA THR A 510 8.59 -2.82 11.32
C THR A 510 7.23 -3.29 11.86
N GLY A 511 6.71 -4.41 11.31
CA GLY A 511 5.42 -5.03 11.63
C GLY A 511 4.27 -4.61 10.71
N GLY A 512 3.07 -5.13 10.98
CA GLY A 512 1.83 -4.74 10.29
C GLY A 512 1.73 -5.16 8.82
N ALA A 513 1.11 -4.28 8.00
CA ALA A 513 0.64 -4.60 6.65
C ALA A 513 1.72 -5.14 5.70
N SER A 514 2.92 -4.55 5.72
CA SER A 514 4.04 -4.95 4.85
C SER A 514 4.53 -6.37 5.14
N THR A 515 4.38 -6.85 6.37
CA THR A 515 4.76 -8.24 6.72
C THR A 515 3.82 -9.23 6.06
N GLY A 516 2.50 -9.03 6.21
CA GLY A 516 1.50 -9.90 5.58
C GLY A 516 1.66 -9.94 4.05
N GLN A 517 1.92 -8.79 3.44
CA GLN A 517 2.15 -8.69 1.99
C GLN A 517 3.42 -9.42 1.52
N THR A 518 4.52 -9.36 2.30
CA THR A 518 5.81 -9.94 1.89
C THR A 518 5.90 -11.41 2.22
N ALA A 519 5.39 -11.82 3.39
CA ALA A 519 5.36 -13.21 3.83
C ALA A 519 4.53 -14.12 2.91
N ALA A 520 3.62 -13.54 2.11
CA ALA A 520 2.88 -14.29 1.09
C ALA A 520 3.74 -14.71 -0.13
N ASN A 521 4.88 -14.05 -0.39
CA ASN A 521 5.67 -14.25 -1.62
C ASN A 521 6.78 -15.31 -1.48
N ALA A 522 7.22 -15.61 -0.25
CA ALA A 522 8.26 -16.58 0.03
C ALA A 522 7.94 -17.43 1.27
N GLU A 523 8.55 -18.61 1.36
CA GLU A 523 8.40 -19.51 2.50
C GLU A 523 9.42 -19.10 3.57
N PHE A 524 8.99 -18.30 4.56
CA PHE A 524 9.82 -17.98 5.72
C PHE A 524 9.54 -18.96 6.87
N SER A 525 10.55 -19.23 7.69
CA SER A 525 10.40 -19.98 8.96
C SER A 525 9.83 -19.11 10.07
N TYR A 526 10.21 -17.83 10.11
CA TYR A 526 9.63 -16.86 11.03
C TYR A 526 9.64 -15.44 10.46
N VAL A 527 8.79 -14.60 11.02
CA VAL A 527 8.72 -13.17 10.76
C VAL A 527 8.91 -12.42 12.07
N THR A 528 9.53 -11.25 12.02
CA THR A 528 9.86 -10.47 13.23
C THR A 528 9.72 -8.96 13.00
N SER A 529 9.40 -8.22 14.06
CA SER A 529 9.50 -6.75 14.09
C SER A 529 10.81 -6.23 14.67
N ASP A 530 11.69 -7.15 15.05
CA ASP A 530 13.03 -6.93 15.58
C ASP A 530 14.04 -7.66 14.70
N TYR A 531 14.82 -6.91 13.91
CA TYR A 531 15.77 -7.48 12.96
C TYR A 531 17.01 -8.05 13.63
N SER A 532 17.33 -7.70 14.88
CA SER A 532 18.48 -8.26 15.60
C SER A 532 18.40 -9.79 15.71
N ARG A 533 17.17 -10.33 15.72
CA ARG A 533 16.92 -11.77 15.69
C ARG A 533 17.47 -12.48 14.46
N LEU A 534 17.55 -11.79 13.32
CA LEU A 534 18.15 -12.35 12.11
C LEU A 534 19.68 -12.44 12.27
N LEU A 535 20.27 -11.49 13.00
CA LEU A 535 21.71 -11.44 13.25
C LEU A 535 22.14 -12.54 14.24
N GLU A 536 21.28 -12.86 15.20
CA GLU A 536 21.49 -13.95 16.18
C GLU A 536 21.29 -15.36 15.61
N ASP A 537 20.66 -15.49 14.43
CA ASP A 537 20.26 -16.77 13.88
C ASP A 537 21.43 -17.49 13.18
N PRO A 538 21.88 -18.66 13.66
CA PRO A 538 23.03 -19.36 13.08
C PRO A 538 22.76 -20.00 11.71
N GLU A 539 21.50 -20.13 11.27
CA GLU A 539 21.19 -20.64 9.91
C GLU A 539 20.93 -19.49 8.90
N ILE A 540 21.27 -18.25 9.26
CA ILE A 540 21.31 -17.11 8.33
C ILE A 540 22.76 -16.80 8.02
N ASP A 541 23.13 -16.91 6.75
CA ASP A 541 24.46 -16.62 6.22
C ASP A 541 24.52 -15.22 5.61
N LEU A 542 23.42 -14.80 4.96
CA LEU A 542 23.28 -13.53 4.25
C LEU A 542 22.10 -12.71 4.78
N VAL A 543 22.37 -11.46 5.19
CA VAL A 543 21.35 -10.47 5.53
C VAL A 543 21.13 -9.55 4.33
N VAL A 544 19.91 -9.52 3.80
CA VAL A 544 19.50 -8.60 2.73
C VAL A 544 18.83 -7.39 3.35
N VAL A 545 19.40 -6.20 3.14
CA VAL A 545 18.88 -4.91 3.64
C VAL A 545 18.18 -4.18 2.49
N SER A 546 16.85 -4.10 2.57
CA SER A 546 15.98 -3.42 1.60
C SER A 546 14.99 -2.49 2.33
N THR A 547 15.55 -1.57 3.12
CA THR A 547 14.82 -0.64 3.98
C THR A 547 14.79 0.78 3.39
N GLY A 548 14.39 1.80 4.16
CA GLY A 548 14.62 3.18 3.74
C GLY A 548 16.12 3.50 3.82
N HIS A 549 16.60 4.41 2.97
CA HIS A 549 18.05 4.67 2.81
C HIS A 549 18.73 5.01 4.15
N SER A 550 18.09 5.80 5.00
CA SER A 550 18.60 6.21 6.32
C SER A 550 18.90 5.06 7.30
N SER A 551 18.38 3.85 7.09
CA SER A 551 18.68 2.70 7.95
C SER A 551 19.71 1.74 7.38
N HIS A 552 20.18 1.95 6.15
CA HIS A 552 21.08 1.03 5.45
C HIS A 552 22.41 0.85 6.18
N ALA A 553 23.12 1.95 6.45
CA ALA A 553 24.44 1.92 7.07
C ALA A 553 24.42 1.20 8.43
N ARG A 554 23.52 1.62 9.33
CA ARG A 554 23.39 1.04 10.66
C ARG A 554 23.13 -0.47 10.63
N ILE A 555 22.14 -0.91 9.85
CA ILE A 555 21.80 -2.35 9.79
C ILE A 555 22.95 -3.15 9.17
N THR A 556 23.64 -2.57 8.18
CA THR A 556 24.80 -3.19 7.52
C THR A 556 25.95 -3.38 8.49
N VAL A 557 26.31 -2.33 9.26
CA VAL A 557 27.34 -2.40 10.30
C VAL A 557 27.01 -3.48 11.32
N GLU A 558 25.81 -3.44 11.91
CA GLU A 558 25.41 -4.39 12.95
C GLU A 558 25.42 -5.85 12.44
N ALA A 559 25.07 -6.08 11.16
CA ALA A 559 25.09 -7.40 10.55
C ALA A 559 26.53 -7.91 10.28
N LEU A 560 27.43 -7.04 9.81
CA LEU A 560 28.84 -7.38 9.60
C LEU A 560 29.56 -7.68 10.92
N GLU A 561 29.27 -6.91 11.97
CA GLU A 561 29.77 -7.13 13.33
C GLU A 561 29.26 -8.45 13.93
N ALA A 562 28.04 -8.87 13.56
CA ALA A 562 27.51 -10.19 13.90
C ALA A 562 28.08 -11.34 13.05
N GLY A 563 29.03 -11.05 12.16
CA GLY A 563 29.68 -12.04 11.27
C GLY A 563 28.77 -12.53 10.14
N LYS A 564 27.72 -11.78 9.78
CA LYS A 564 26.83 -12.12 8.66
C LYS A 564 27.31 -11.44 7.39
N SER A 565 27.26 -12.14 6.26
CA SER A 565 27.42 -11.47 4.97
C SER A 565 26.20 -10.58 4.73
N VAL A 566 26.38 -9.48 3.99
CA VAL A 566 25.33 -8.48 3.78
C VAL A 566 25.16 -8.16 2.31
N TYR A 567 23.92 -8.10 1.83
CA TYR A 567 23.55 -7.42 0.59
C TYR A 567 22.69 -6.22 0.92
N CYS A 568 23.25 -5.03 0.76
CA CYS A 568 22.55 -3.78 0.99
C CYS A 568 22.06 -3.20 -0.33
N GLU A 569 20.76 -2.91 -0.43
CA GLU A 569 20.25 -2.10 -1.52
C GLU A 569 20.92 -0.72 -1.54
N LYS A 570 20.99 -0.11 -2.73
CA LYS A 570 21.60 1.21 -2.89
C LYS A 570 20.66 2.34 -2.44
N PRO A 571 21.21 3.47 -1.95
CA PRO A 571 22.63 3.71 -1.68
C PRO A 571 23.05 3.00 -0.39
N LEU A 572 24.36 2.77 -0.21
CA LEU A 572 24.89 2.09 0.98
C LEU A 572 24.68 2.91 2.27
N CYS A 573 24.68 4.24 2.14
CA CYS A 573 24.59 5.22 3.22
C CYS A 573 24.10 6.59 2.68
N LEU A 574 23.86 7.54 3.58
CA LEU A 574 23.49 8.91 3.26
C LEU A 574 24.60 9.93 3.52
N THR A 575 25.60 9.59 4.34
CA THR A 575 26.66 10.50 4.77
C THR A 575 28.04 9.86 4.70
N LEU A 576 29.10 10.69 4.67
CA LEU A 576 30.49 10.21 4.69
C LEU A 576 30.81 9.45 5.98
N ASP A 577 30.37 9.96 7.14
CA ASP A 577 30.56 9.30 8.44
C ASP A 577 29.92 7.89 8.46
N GLU A 578 28.74 7.75 7.86
CA GLU A 578 28.09 6.44 7.72
C GLU A 578 28.83 5.51 6.76
N LEU A 579 29.40 6.04 5.66
CA LEU A 579 30.22 5.27 4.73
C LEU A 579 31.48 4.74 5.42
N GLU A 580 32.20 5.60 6.15
CA GLU A 580 33.38 5.25 6.92
C GLU A 580 33.07 4.16 7.94
N ALA A 581 31.95 4.28 8.66
CA ALA A 581 31.52 3.26 9.62
C ALA A 581 31.26 1.89 8.96
N VAL A 582 30.64 1.87 7.78
CA VAL A 582 30.40 0.62 7.02
C VAL A 582 31.72 0.03 6.53
N GLU A 583 32.63 0.84 6.00
CA GLU A 583 33.97 0.39 5.57
C GLU A 583 34.75 -0.22 6.74
N ASP A 584 34.77 0.47 7.87
CA ASP A 584 35.44 0.01 9.09
C ASP A 584 34.90 -1.34 9.57
N ALA A 585 33.57 -1.51 9.58
CA ALA A 585 32.92 -2.74 9.98
C ALA A 585 33.24 -3.88 9.00
N TYR A 586 33.23 -3.60 7.70
CA TYR A 586 33.57 -4.57 6.66
C TYR A 586 35.02 -5.03 6.77
N ARG A 587 35.97 -4.11 6.93
CA ARG A 587 37.41 -4.43 7.06
C ARG A 587 37.75 -5.25 8.30
N LYS A 588 36.93 -5.17 9.36
CA LYS A 588 37.09 -5.92 10.61
C LYS A 588 36.36 -7.27 10.60
N SER A 589 35.55 -7.56 9.57
CA SER A 589 34.74 -8.77 9.45
C SER A 589 35.34 -9.74 8.43
N ASP A 590 35.18 -11.04 8.67
CA ASP A 590 35.48 -12.09 7.68
C ASP A 590 34.32 -12.29 6.70
N ALA A 591 33.20 -11.58 6.87
CA ALA A 591 32.01 -11.68 6.04
C ALA A 591 32.09 -10.84 4.76
N HIS A 592 31.25 -11.15 3.76
CA HIS A 592 31.19 -10.38 2.53
C HIS A 592 30.13 -9.27 2.58
N LEU A 593 30.46 -8.10 2.04
CA LEU A 593 29.50 -7.01 1.80
C LEU A 593 29.26 -6.83 0.29
N PHE A 594 28.00 -6.77 -0.10
CA PHE A 594 27.55 -6.45 -1.44
C PHE A 594 26.67 -5.21 -1.39
N CYS A 595 26.81 -4.33 -2.39
CA CYS A 595 25.90 -3.22 -2.63
C CYS A 595 25.07 -3.54 -3.88
N GLY A 596 23.78 -3.19 -3.90
CA GLY A 596 22.85 -3.40 -5.01
C GLY A 596 23.20 -2.58 -6.27
N MET A 597 24.34 -2.86 -6.87
CA MET A 597 24.88 -2.23 -8.08
C MET A 597 24.64 -3.10 -9.31
N ASN A 598 23.43 -3.65 -9.42
CA ASN A 598 23.03 -4.63 -10.43
C ASN A 598 23.42 -4.31 -11.88
N ARG A 599 23.48 -3.02 -12.25
CA ARG A 599 23.69 -2.56 -13.63
C ARG A 599 25.04 -2.95 -14.23
N ARG A 600 26.11 -3.04 -13.44
CA ARG A 600 27.41 -3.52 -13.95
C ARG A 600 27.35 -4.97 -14.44
N HIS A 601 26.43 -5.75 -13.90
CA HIS A 601 26.22 -7.16 -14.25
C HIS A 601 25.24 -7.35 -15.42
N ALA A 602 24.71 -6.25 -15.98
CA ALA A 602 23.80 -6.34 -17.11
C ALA A 602 24.54 -6.90 -18.34
N PRO A 603 23.93 -7.81 -19.13
CA PRO A 603 24.63 -8.45 -20.25
C PRO A 603 25.18 -7.48 -21.30
N CYS A 604 24.51 -6.35 -21.53
CA CYS A 604 25.03 -5.32 -22.44
C CYS A 604 26.28 -4.63 -21.88
N ILE A 605 26.35 -4.41 -20.57
CA ILE A 605 27.52 -3.80 -19.92
C ILE A 605 28.68 -4.79 -19.89
N ALA A 606 28.41 -6.06 -19.55
CA ALA A 606 29.41 -7.12 -19.63
C ALA A 606 30.00 -7.27 -21.04
N GLN A 607 29.15 -7.19 -22.08
CA GLN A 607 29.62 -7.22 -23.47
C GLN A 607 30.50 -6.02 -23.83
N VAL A 608 30.16 -4.81 -23.39
CA VAL A 608 31.01 -3.63 -23.63
C VAL A 608 32.34 -3.78 -22.89
N LYS A 609 32.33 -4.25 -21.64
CA LYS A 609 33.53 -4.44 -20.83
C LYS A 609 34.52 -5.44 -21.45
N GLU A 610 34.03 -6.53 -22.01
CA GLU A 610 34.87 -7.55 -22.66
C GLU A 610 35.63 -7.00 -23.88
N GLU A 611 35.05 -6.01 -24.57
CA GLU A 611 35.59 -5.46 -25.81
C GLU A 611 36.32 -4.11 -25.62
N LEU A 612 36.24 -3.50 -24.43
CA LEU A 612 36.81 -2.19 -24.14
C LEU A 612 38.18 -2.34 -23.45
N HIS A 613 39.22 -1.77 -24.04
CA HIS A 613 40.60 -1.78 -23.53
C HIS A 613 41.07 -0.35 -23.26
N THR A 614 40.68 0.19 -22.10
CA THR A 614 40.99 1.56 -21.66
C THR A 614 42.45 1.76 -21.30
N ASP A 615 43.15 0.68 -20.98
CA ASP A 615 44.60 0.59 -20.76
C ASP A 615 45.41 0.84 -22.05
N GLU A 616 44.85 0.53 -23.21
CA GLU A 616 45.46 0.82 -24.52
C GLU A 616 45.09 2.22 -25.05
N ALA A 617 43.82 2.63 -24.89
CA ALA A 617 43.33 3.92 -25.34
C ALA A 617 42.19 4.43 -24.44
N PRO A 618 42.31 5.67 -23.89
CA PRO A 618 41.27 6.23 -23.03
C PRO A 618 39.90 6.28 -23.71
N ALA A 619 38.86 5.95 -22.94
CA ALA A 619 37.48 6.01 -23.40
C ALA A 619 36.81 7.36 -23.06
N VAL A 620 35.73 7.65 -23.78
CA VAL A 620 34.79 8.73 -23.44
C VAL A 620 33.42 8.12 -23.20
N TYR A 621 32.84 8.38 -22.03
CA TYR A 621 31.52 7.90 -21.64
C TYR A 621 30.50 9.04 -21.63
N ASP A 622 29.32 8.79 -22.19
CA ASP A 622 28.18 9.70 -22.12
C ASP A 622 26.95 8.91 -21.67
N TYR A 623 26.47 9.20 -20.47
CA TYR A 623 25.34 8.51 -19.84
C TYR A 623 24.19 9.48 -19.61
N ILE A 624 23.03 9.24 -20.19
CA ILE A 624 21.82 10.03 -19.99
C ILE A 624 20.79 9.23 -19.18
N VAL A 625 20.27 9.83 -18.12
CA VAL A 625 19.20 9.29 -17.28
C VAL A 625 18.03 10.26 -17.22
N ASN A 626 16.95 9.88 -17.90
CA ASN A 626 15.66 10.56 -17.90
C ASN A 626 14.74 9.91 -16.86
N ALA A 627 14.93 10.28 -15.59
CA ALA A 627 14.29 9.63 -14.47
C ALA A 627 12.81 10.05 -14.30
N GLY A 628 12.41 11.19 -14.88
CA GLY A 628 11.07 11.77 -14.81
C GLY A 628 10.71 12.34 -13.43
N GLU A 629 9.81 13.32 -13.36
CA GLU A 629 9.44 14.00 -12.12
C GLU A 629 8.76 13.10 -11.07
N ILE A 630 9.10 13.33 -9.79
CA ILE A 630 8.44 12.77 -8.61
C ILE A 630 7.87 13.91 -7.74
N PRO A 631 6.83 13.66 -6.94
CA PRO A 631 6.29 14.67 -6.03
C PRO A 631 7.34 15.20 -5.05
N ALA A 632 7.26 16.49 -4.71
CA ALA A 632 8.19 17.14 -3.78
C ALA A 632 8.12 16.57 -2.35
N ASP A 633 6.98 16.01 -1.98
CA ASP A 633 6.71 15.36 -0.69
C ASP A 633 7.05 13.85 -0.68
N HIS A 634 7.65 13.33 -1.76
CA HIS A 634 8.10 11.95 -1.81
C HIS A 634 9.26 11.72 -0.82
N TRP A 635 9.26 10.59 -0.10
CA TRP A 635 10.25 10.30 0.96
C TRP A 635 11.71 10.37 0.51
N THR A 636 12.00 10.14 -0.78
CA THR A 636 13.36 10.27 -1.32
C THR A 636 13.87 11.72 -1.31
N GLN A 637 12.98 12.71 -1.33
CA GLN A 637 13.32 14.13 -1.24
C GLN A 637 13.55 14.60 0.19
N ASP A 638 13.13 13.81 1.19
CA ASP A 638 13.42 14.09 2.58
C ASP A 638 14.92 13.81 2.83
N ALA A 639 15.66 14.85 3.19
CA ALA A 639 17.10 14.77 3.40
C ALA A 639 17.48 13.76 4.51
N GLU A 640 16.65 13.61 5.54
CA GLU A 640 16.94 12.72 6.68
C GLU A 640 16.56 11.26 6.39
N VAL A 641 15.65 11.02 5.44
CA VAL A 641 15.14 9.67 5.16
C VAL A 641 15.72 9.10 3.87
N GLY A 642 15.70 9.90 2.80
CA GLY A 642 16.08 9.50 1.45
C GLY A 642 17.39 10.08 0.94
N GLY A 643 17.82 11.23 1.48
CA GLY A 643 19.07 11.92 1.11
C GLY A 643 19.04 12.60 -0.26
N GLY A 644 17.89 12.68 -0.90
CA GLY A 644 17.74 13.16 -2.27
C GLY A 644 17.81 12.04 -3.31
N ARG A 645 17.45 12.38 -4.53
CA ARG A 645 17.32 11.39 -5.60
C ARG A 645 18.66 10.99 -6.23
N ILE A 646 19.60 11.93 -6.30
CA ILE A 646 20.91 11.72 -6.91
C ILE A 646 21.71 10.67 -6.16
N ILE A 647 21.84 10.78 -4.83
CA ILE A 647 22.59 9.79 -4.03
C ILE A 647 22.07 8.37 -4.25
N GLY A 648 20.75 8.20 -4.33
CA GLY A 648 20.11 6.90 -4.47
C GLY A 648 19.95 6.38 -5.91
N GLU A 649 20.23 7.16 -6.96
CA GLU A 649 20.19 6.67 -8.34
C GLU A 649 21.51 6.88 -9.11
N ALA A 650 22.21 7.99 -8.90
CA ALA A 650 23.45 8.33 -9.62
C ALA A 650 24.62 7.39 -9.31
N CYS A 651 24.65 6.81 -8.11
CA CYS A 651 25.63 5.82 -7.70
C CYS A 651 25.72 4.64 -8.69
N HIS A 652 24.62 4.29 -9.34
CA HIS A 652 24.60 3.26 -10.38
C HIS A 652 25.39 3.62 -11.64
N MET A 653 25.33 4.88 -12.08
CA MET A 653 25.98 5.32 -13.31
C MET A 653 27.48 5.49 -13.08
N VAL A 654 27.85 6.04 -11.92
CA VAL A 654 29.23 6.08 -11.43
C VAL A 654 29.81 4.66 -11.41
N ASP A 655 29.10 3.71 -10.80
CA ASP A 655 29.50 2.30 -10.74
C ASP A 655 29.68 1.65 -12.12
N VAL A 656 28.74 1.87 -13.05
CA VAL A 656 28.83 1.32 -14.42
C VAL A 656 30.07 1.86 -15.15
N ILE A 657 30.32 3.16 -15.06
CA ILE A 657 31.48 3.79 -15.72
C ILE A 657 32.78 3.24 -15.12
N GLN A 658 32.88 3.22 -13.79
CA GLN A 658 34.04 2.67 -13.10
C GLN A 658 34.27 1.20 -13.43
N SER A 659 33.21 0.39 -13.48
CA SER A 659 33.29 -1.02 -13.88
C SER A 659 33.78 -1.21 -15.31
N LEU A 660 33.30 -0.38 -16.24
CA LEU A 660 33.71 -0.44 -17.65
C LEU A 660 35.16 -0.03 -17.84
N ASP A 661 35.59 1.01 -17.12
CA ASP A 661 36.94 1.53 -17.22
C ASP A 661 37.97 0.66 -16.50
N GLY A 662 37.61 0.09 -15.34
CA GLY A 662 38.50 -0.77 -14.56
C GLY A 662 39.61 -0.05 -13.79
N SER A 663 39.55 1.28 -13.67
CA SER A 663 40.49 2.09 -12.88
C SER A 663 39.78 2.97 -11.83
N ALA A 664 40.57 3.58 -10.94
CA ALA A 664 40.11 4.49 -9.90
C ALA A 664 39.52 5.80 -10.48
N ILE A 665 38.69 6.47 -9.70
CA ILE A 665 38.11 7.78 -10.01
C ILE A 665 39.06 8.87 -9.48
N ASP A 666 39.71 9.60 -10.39
CA ASP A 666 40.59 10.72 -10.02
C ASP A 666 39.80 11.93 -9.52
N SER A 667 38.64 12.19 -10.13
CA SER A 667 37.76 13.30 -9.75
C SER A 667 36.33 13.08 -10.22
N LEU A 668 35.37 13.59 -9.43
CA LEU A 668 33.95 13.65 -9.75
C LEU A 668 33.43 15.03 -9.36
N GLU A 669 32.83 15.74 -10.31
CA GLU A 669 32.23 17.06 -10.11
C GLU A 669 30.74 17.02 -10.46
N MET A 670 29.93 17.82 -9.76
CA MET A 670 28.49 17.87 -9.98
C MET A 670 27.99 19.30 -10.11
N THR A 671 27.18 19.55 -11.13
CA THR A 671 26.50 20.83 -11.35
C THR A 671 25.00 20.61 -11.43
N PHE A 672 24.23 21.34 -10.63
CA PHE A 672 22.78 21.25 -10.61
C PHE A 672 22.12 22.31 -11.49
N ALA A 673 20.99 21.95 -12.11
CA ALA A 673 20.07 22.97 -12.59
C ALA A 673 19.37 23.61 -11.38
N ASP A 674 19.31 24.94 -11.35
CA ASP A 674 18.76 25.71 -10.23
C ASP A 674 17.53 26.51 -10.67
N SER A 675 16.47 26.44 -9.87
CA SER A 675 15.24 27.20 -10.06
C SER A 675 14.45 27.27 -8.75
N PRO A 676 14.01 28.46 -8.30
CA PRO A 676 13.13 28.59 -7.14
C PRO A 676 11.81 27.79 -7.25
N ALA A 677 11.34 27.52 -8.48
CA ALA A 677 10.12 26.75 -8.71
C ALA A 677 10.32 25.23 -8.55
N HIS A 678 11.56 24.75 -8.67
CA HIS A 678 11.94 23.34 -8.56
C HIS A 678 13.13 23.19 -7.62
N PRO A 679 12.92 23.39 -6.31
CA PRO A 679 14.01 23.43 -5.33
C PRO A 679 14.68 22.07 -5.11
N CYS A 680 14.06 20.97 -5.55
CA CYS A 680 14.65 19.64 -5.46
C CYS A 680 15.80 19.51 -6.46
N LYS A 681 16.96 19.08 -5.95
CA LYS A 681 18.20 18.84 -6.72
C LYS A 681 18.13 17.56 -7.58
N ASP A 682 17.13 17.48 -8.46
CA ASP A 682 16.78 16.31 -9.28
C ASP A 682 17.36 16.36 -10.71
N ASN A 683 18.06 17.44 -11.06
CA ASN A 683 18.63 17.68 -12.37
C ASN A 683 20.10 18.04 -12.21
N ALA A 684 20.99 17.12 -12.59
CA ALA A 684 22.43 17.24 -12.38
C ALA A 684 23.20 16.82 -13.63
N LEU A 685 24.29 17.55 -13.90
CA LEU A 685 25.39 17.11 -14.74
C LEU A 685 26.51 16.64 -13.83
N VAL A 686 26.94 15.39 -13.99
CA VAL A 686 28.10 14.82 -13.29
C VAL A 686 29.21 14.61 -14.30
N THR A 687 30.41 15.08 -14.00
CA THR A 687 31.60 14.86 -14.84
C THR A 687 32.65 14.10 -14.05
N MET A 688 33.27 13.10 -14.69
CA MET A 688 34.28 12.24 -14.04
C MET A 688 35.57 12.19 -14.86
N ARG A 689 36.70 12.05 -14.16
CA ARG A 689 37.99 11.66 -14.74
C ARG A 689 38.44 10.37 -14.06
N MET A 690 38.87 9.41 -14.86
CA MET A 690 39.39 8.12 -14.42
C MET A 690 40.93 8.12 -14.45
N ALA A 691 41.55 7.30 -13.60
CA ALA A 691 43.01 7.14 -13.55
C ALA A 691 43.61 6.60 -14.86
N SER A 692 42.82 5.91 -15.69
CA SER A 692 43.16 5.50 -17.06
C SER A 692 43.35 6.69 -18.03
N GLY A 693 42.93 7.90 -17.61
CA GLY A 693 42.81 9.08 -18.47
C GLY A 693 41.46 9.19 -19.17
N ALA A 694 40.55 8.21 -19.01
CA ALA A 694 39.20 8.28 -19.54
C ALA A 694 38.38 9.38 -18.86
N ILE A 695 37.35 9.85 -19.55
CA ILE A 695 36.43 10.88 -19.04
C ILE A 695 34.98 10.48 -19.24
N ALA A 696 34.11 10.95 -18.35
CA ALA A 696 32.69 10.67 -18.42
C ALA A 696 31.82 11.92 -18.18
N SER A 697 30.66 11.92 -18.81
CA SER A 697 29.55 12.85 -18.55
C SER A 697 28.29 12.05 -18.23
N ILE A 698 27.64 12.34 -17.11
CA ILE A 698 26.34 11.78 -16.73
C ILE A 698 25.33 12.94 -16.66
N VAL A 699 24.32 12.89 -17.51
CA VAL A 699 23.16 13.77 -17.42
C VAL A 699 22.08 13.04 -16.65
N TYR A 700 21.81 13.47 -15.41
CA TYR A 700 20.67 12.99 -14.63
C TYR A 700 19.57 14.05 -14.65
N THR A 701 18.38 13.71 -15.13
CA THR A 701 17.29 14.69 -15.25
C THR A 701 15.91 14.11 -14.98
N SER A 702 15.07 14.91 -14.32
CA SER A 702 13.64 14.67 -14.15
C SER A 702 12.77 15.46 -15.14
N ALA A 703 13.37 16.34 -15.95
CA ALA A 703 12.68 17.28 -16.83
C ALA A 703 12.27 16.69 -18.19
N GLY A 704 12.69 15.46 -18.51
CA GLY A 704 12.41 14.83 -19.80
C GLY A 704 11.03 14.16 -19.88
N SER A 705 10.56 13.95 -21.11
CA SER A 705 9.29 13.24 -21.37
C SER A 705 9.39 11.77 -21.01
N LYS A 706 8.35 11.22 -20.35
CA LYS A 706 8.25 9.78 -20.04
C LYS A 706 8.22 8.86 -21.28
N LYS A 707 8.01 9.42 -22.47
CA LYS A 707 8.10 8.69 -23.75
C LYS A 707 9.54 8.46 -24.22
N TYR A 708 10.50 9.19 -23.66
CA TYR A 708 11.91 9.01 -23.95
C TYR A 708 12.49 7.91 -23.03
N PRO A 709 13.38 7.03 -23.53
CA PRO A 709 13.96 5.95 -22.73
C PRO A 709 14.59 6.45 -21.43
N LYS A 710 14.47 5.66 -20.34
CA LYS A 710 14.98 6.09 -19.03
C LYS A 710 16.50 6.21 -19.02
N GLU A 711 17.22 5.26 -19.61
CA GLU A 711 18.68 5.18 -19.50
C GLU A 711 19.32 4.98 -20.88
N GLN A 712 20.34 5.78 -21.22
CA GLN A 712 21.14 5.63 -22.42
C GLN A 712 22.61 5.76 -22.08
N LEU A 713 23.45 4.88 -22.63
CA LEU A 713 24.90 4.95 -22.48
C LEU A 713 25.56 4.91 -23.85
N ARG A 714 26.46 5.85 -24.10
CA ARG A 714 27.38 5.85 -25.23
C ARG A 714 28.81 5.72 -24.73
N VAL A 715 29.57 4.82 -25.35
CA VAL A 715 30.99 4.62 -25.03
C VAL A 715 31.79 4.73 -26.31
N PHE A 716 32.77 5.63 -26.33
CA PHE A 716 33.69 5.84 -27.46
C PHE A 716 35.09 5.40 -27.04
N GLY A 717 35.70 4.48 -27.79
CA GLY A 717 37.05 3.99 -27.47
C GLY A 717 37.64 3.17 -28.61
N ALA A 718 38.93 3.38 -28.89
CA ALA A 718 39.71 2.63 -29.90
C ALA A 718 39.00 2.47 -31.27
N GLY A 719 38.34 3.53 -31.76
CA GLY A 719 37.61 3.52 -33.05
C GLY A 719 36.25 2.80 -33.03
N ASN A 720 35.81 2.29 -31.87
CA ASN A 720 34.49 1.73 -31.67
C ASN A 720 33.56 2.72 -30.95
N VAL A 721 32.26 2.61 -31.23
CA VAL A 721 31.21 3.29 -30.48
C VAL A 721 30.17 2.26 -30.05
N TYR A 722 29.85 2.23 -28.77
CA TYR A 722 28.79 1.40 -28.18
C TYR A 722 27.64 2.30 -27.78
N GLU A 723 26.42 1.93 -28.15
CA GLU A 723 25.19 2.65 -27.83
C GLU A 723 24.20 1.68 -27.17
N MET A 724 24.05 1.80 -25.86
CA MET A 724 23.08 1.06 -25.05
C MET A 724 21.82 1.90 -24.87
N ASN A 725 20.67 1.30 -25.15
CA ASN A 725 19.36 1.91 -24.94
C ASN A 725 18.54 1.09 -23.93
N ASN A 726 18.33 1.69 -22.76
CA ASN A 726 17.51 1.24 -21.64
C ASN A 726 17.71 -0.21 -21.22
N TYR A 727 18.92 -0.76 -21.38
CA TYR A 727 19.23 -2.18 -21.14
C TYR A 727 18.38 -3.16 -21.96
N VAL A 728 17.80 -2.69 -23.07
CA VAL A 728 17.02 -3.50 -24.02
C VAL A 728 17.85 -3.83 -25.25
N SER A 729 18.65 -2.89 -25.74
CA SER A 729 19.49 -3.10 -26.92
C SER A 729 20.86 -2.47 -26.77
N LEU A 730 21.85 -3.12 -27.36
CA LEU A 730 23.19 -2.58 -27.56
C LEU A 730 23.47 -2.54 -29.07
N THR A 731 23.96 -1.40 -29.55
CA THR A 731 24.46 -1.25 -30.92
C THR A 731 25.94 -0.92 -30.88
N ARG A 732 26.74 -1.67 -31.62
CA ARG A 732 28.16 -1.40 -31.84
C ARG A 732 28.36 -0.83 -33.24
N TYR A 733 29.10 0.27 -33.30
CA TYR A 733 29.62 0.88 -34.52
C TYR A 733 31.13 0.66 -34.53
N SER A 734 31.62 0.06 -35.61
CA SER A 734 33.03 -0.24 -35.88
C SER A 734 33.22 -0.21 -37.41
N ASN A 735 34.10 -1.03 -37.98
CA ASN A 735 34.13 -1.29 -39.44
C ASN A 735 32.79 -1.83 -39.98
N ALA A 736 32.00 -2.50 -39.15
CA ALA A 736 30.63 -2.90 -39.46
C ALA A 736 29.69 -2.59 -38.28
N ARG A 737 28.41 -2.32 -38.58
CA ARG A 737 27.36 -2.11 -37.57
C ARG A 737 26.79 -3.44 -37.11
N LYS A 738 26.78 -3.70 -35.79
CA LYS A 738 26.17 -4.89 -35.18
C LYS A 738 25.20 -4.44 -34.07
N SER A 739 24.01 -5.06 -34.00
CA SER A 739 22.99 -4.74 -33.01
C SER A 739 22.50 -6.02 -32.33
N SER A 740 22.35 -6.02 -31.01
CA SER A 740 21.80 -7.13 -30.22
C SER A 740 20.55 -6.70 -29.42
N PRO A 741 19.41 -6.47 -30.08
CA PRO A 741 18.18 -6.11 -29.39
C PRO A 741 17.58 -7.33 -28.65
N LYS A 742 17.09 -7.11 -27.43
CA LYS A 742 16.27 -8.07 -26.67
C LYS A 742 14.79 -7.66 -26.68
N LEU A 743 13.93 -8.62 -26.39
CA LEU A 743 12.49 -8.41 -26.18
C LEU A 743 12.15 -7.85 -24.78
N ARG A 744 13.06 -8.02 -23.81
CA ARG A 744 12.89 -7.62 -22.41
C ARG A 744 14.09 -6.83 -21.94
N GLN A 745 13.83 -5.85 -21.07
CA GLN A 745 14.86 -5.12 -20.35
C GLN A 745 15.58 -6.06 -19.38
N ASP A 746 16.92 -5.98 -19.34
CA ASP A 746 17.74 -6.80 -18.47
C ASP A 746 18.83 -5.95 -17.80
N LYS A 747 18.52 -5.48 -16.59
CA LYS A 747 19.43 -4.64 -15.80
C LYS A 747 20.44 -5.45 -14.97
N GLY A 748 20.56 -6.76 -15.17
CA GLY A 748 21.61 -7.56 -14.51
C GLY A 748 21.31 -8.09 -13.11
N PHE A 749 20.08 -8.00 -12.59
CA PHE A 749 19.75 -8.53 -11.24
C PHE A 749 20.08 -10.02 -11.09
N ALA A 750 19.68 -10.85 -12.06
CA ALA A 750 19.96 -12.29 -11.99
C ALA A 750 21.48 -12.58 -12.03
N SER A 751 22.22 -11.81 -12.83
CA SER A 751 23.68 -11.91 -12.92
C SER A 751 24.39 -11.42 -11.65
N GLU A 752 23.85 -10.39 -10.99
CA GLU A 752 24.34 -9.91 -9.69
C GLU A 752 24.15 -11.00 -8.62
N TYR A 753 22.96 -11.61 -8.54
CA TYR A 753 22.72 -12.70 -7.60
C TYR A 753 23.54 -13.95 -7.91
N ASP A 754 23.90 -14.20 -9.17
CA ASP A 754 24.85 -15.25 -9.54
C ASP A 754 26.28 -14.93 -9.06
N PHE A 755 26.74 -13.70 -9.28
CA PHE A 755 28.02 -13.21 -8.79
C PHE A 755 28.12 -13.33 -7.26
N MET A 756 27.09 -12.86 -6.54
CA MET A 756 27.03 -12.96 -5.08
C MET A 756 27.14 -14.40 -4.60
N PHE A 757 26.40 -15.33 -5.23
CA PHE A 757 26.42 -16.72 -4.85
C PHE A 757 27.84 -17.31 -4.98
N LYS A 758 28.50 -17.06 -6.12
CA LYS A 758 29.88 -17.52 -6.38
C LYS A 758 30.88 -16.96 -5.38
N VAL A 759 30.73 -15.70 -4.98
CA VAL A 759 31.55 -15.11 -3.90
C VAL A 759 31.31 -15.84 -2.59
N LEU A 760 30.05 -16.02 -2.19
CA LEU A 760 29.69 -16.62 -0.89
C LEU A 760 30.16 -18.07 -0.74
N ILE A 761 30.27 -18.82 -1.84
CA ILE A 761 30.81 -20.19 -1.83
C ILE A 761 32.33 -20.25 -2.08
N GLY A 762 32.99 -19.10 -2.23
CA GLY A 762 34.44 -19.00 -2.41
C GLY A 762 34.96 -19.33 -3.81
N GLU A 763 34.11 -19.34 -4.85
CA GLU A 763 34.54 -19.55 -6.24
C GLU A 763 35.24 -18.31 -6.83
N ILE A 764 34.84 -17.10 -6.42
CA ILE A 764 35.40 -15.84 -6.92
C ILE A 764 35.58 -14.82 -5.79
N GLU A 765 36.50 -13.88 -5.97
CA GLU A 765 36.76 -12.80 -5.02
C GLU A 765 35.80 -11.61 -5.24
N ASN A 766 35.35 -10.97 -4.16
CA ASN A 766 34.51 -9.77 -4.23
C ASN A 766 35.35 -8.50 -4.40
N LYS A 767 35.67 -8.15 -5.64
CA LYS A 767 36.33 -6.87 -5.97
C LYS A 767 35.36 -5.71 -6.17
N ALA A 768 34.07 -5.99 -6.33
CA ALA A 768 33.08 -4.97 -6.70
C ALA A 768 32.73 -4.02 -5.54
N ILE A 769 32.94 -4.44 -4.29
CA ILE A 769 32.64 -3.61 -3.12
C ILE A 769 33.58 -2.41 -2.99
N GLU A 770 34.83 -2.53 -3.43
CA GLU A 770 35.81 -1.42 -3.41
C GLU A 770 35.36 -0.27 -4.32
N ASP A 771 34.91 -0.59 -5.53
CA ASP A 771 34.31 0.39 -6.45
C ASP A 771 33.08 1.06 -5.83
N ALA A 772 32.25 0.30 -5.10
CA ALA A 772 31.09 0.86 -4.44
C ALA A 772 31.49 1.86 -3.34
N PHE A 773 32.51 1.58 -2.53
CA PHE A 773 33.01 2.53 -1.53
C PHE A 773 33.56 3.79 -2.17
N GLU A 774 34.43 3.66 -3.16
CA GLU A 774 35.01 4.79 -3.87
C GLU A 774 33.94 5.64 -4.57
N GLY A 775 33.03 5.01 -5.31
CA GLY A 775 31.96 5.69 -6.02
C GLY A 775 31.00 6.42 -5.08
N HIS A 776 30.65 5.85 -3.92
CA HIS A 776 29.83 6.55 -2.92
C HIS A 776 30.60 7.72 -2.29
N ARG A 777 31.88 7.55 -1.95
CA ARG A 777 32.71 8.62 -1.38
C ARG A 777 32.78 9.82 -2.32
N MET A 778 33.14 9.58 -3.58
CA MET A 778 33.23 10.62 -4.62
C MET A 778 31.89 11.34 -4.82
N LEU A 779 30.78 10.59 -4.82
CA LEU A 779 29.44 11.16 -4.98
C LEU A 779 29.03 12.02 -3.77
N LEU A 780 29.31 11.56 -2.55
CA LEU A 780 29.00 12.27 -1.31
C LEU A 780 29.83 13.54 -1.15
N GLU A 781 31.12 13.49 -1.48
CA GLU A 781 32.00 14.66 -1.49
C GLU A 781 31.49 15.72 -2.48
N ALA A 782 31.15 15.31 -3.71
CA ALA A 782 30.62 16.23 -4.72
C ALA A 782 29.21 16.78 -4.40
N LEU A 783 28.44 16.12 -3.53
CA LEU A 783 27.16 16.62 -3.04
C LEU A 783 27.31 17.66 -1.92
N ASN A 784 28.41 17.60 -1.18
CA ASN A 784 28.70 18.45 -0.02
C ASN A 784 29.60 19.66 -0.34
N GLY A 785 30.40 19.60 -1.42
CA GLY A 785 31.16 20.72 -1.96
C GLY A 785 30.31 21.67 -2.79
#